data_AF-A0A6H9UQM0-F1
#
_entry.id   AF-A0A6H9UQM0-F1
#
_cell.length_a   1.000
_cell.length_b   1.000
_cell.length_c   1.000
_cell.angle_alpha   90.00
_cell.angle_beta   90.00
_cell.angle_gamma   90.00
#
_symmetry.space_group_name_H-M   'P 1'
#
loop_
_entity.id
_entity.type
_entity.pdbx_description
1 polymer ?
#
loop_
_entity_poly.entity_id
_entity_poly.type
_entity_poly.pdbx_seq_one_letter_code
_entity_poly.pdbx_strand_id
1 'polypeptide(L)'
;MSRHVLTVSAEAQSDHPSAGSPYRTIGAALEAARSGVVISVRPGRYEENLVITKMVTITAEDPHGTVRIVPPRGTVVQVVAEAVQLTGLVLQGQDDELPAVDVPRGQAALQDCEVVGNAWTAVLTRQQGSLAMRGCRVTNPGGAGIVETSTGTSVIDGCVVEHLGTSAVVIGERANPTFRNCVLRDARGNGVCANGEGRGLIEDCEISATDKPAIALEQNSSTRVVRTSVRDCPLGVYISSQERVVLEECSVSATKAHGIALAEGTDPVLSRCRVSRTEGNGIHVTGRSRGAFEECEVSAPTGTGIWVEESSGPSFKRCSVRDAKEAAVQLTGDSAPDFDRLEVRGGAAAGVRALEGANPMLRRLNVSDVAGAGVEVTRGGRGRVEHSEISATGQAGVRIADGGDAYVGTTTVRETGAACVSVGGGGVATLRDCEVADSPQEGVLVEDGGELTAARTRARSCRRYGFRIAQGGRAALNRCEAVDNTGDGIRVDSAEAVRVHDCAVSGNGGSGLRQLKPSARLAVENLTSAENDLPDSYGELTAASGGPGATAYGPRGEEDREGKAGSSSREGAQSAAPAASRKPDGPLEALNALVGLDGVKEQVATLVNLNKLARRRELAGMPALPMSRHLIFAGPPGTGKTTVARLYGSILAELDVLPSGHLVEVARADLVASIIGGTAIKTTEVFQQALGGVLFIDEAYTLSQGTGGSGPDFGREAIDTLVKLMEDHRDEVVVIVAGYSEEMRGFLDSNPGLASRFSRTVEFENYAEDELTTIVAMSAAWHGYQLADGTREALTLHFETMPKGPDFGNGRAARKVFEEMVDRQASRLAALPEIGNTDLALLMPQDVGAEAAAAAAAPSGEPVERRTELLDELRAMIGLPAAKEQVEDLVNLIKQVNRRKEAGLPTATISHHVVFSGPPGTGKTTVARLYGQLLAELGVLPGGQLVETARADLVGRFVGHTAQLTKDAFERARGGVLFIDEAYTLTPRGGTGNDFGQEAVDTLMKLMEDHRDEVVVIVAGYADEMQGFLDSNPGLASRFSRSVVFEHYTDEELVRIVGSLSDKAGYVCPPETLSALGELFAAVPRDRSFGNGRFARQVLETMITRQAGRLSRLDVDDVAELSLLLPQDVPGDRVPDGVA
;
A
#
# COMPACT_ATOMS: atom_id res chain seq x y z
N MET A 1 -35.25 -49.12 40.26
CA MET A 1 -36.45 -48.59 39.58
C MET A 1 -36.32 -48.95 38.11
N SER A 2 -37.26 -49.74 37.58
CA SER A 2 -37.27 -50.11 36.16
C SER A 2 -37.39 -48.84 35.31
N ARG A 3 -36.38 -48.55 34.47
CA ARG A 3 -36.51 -47.48 33.45
C ARG A 3 -37.73 -47.83 32.60
N HIS A 4 -38.74 -46.96 32.60
CA HIS A 4 -39.90 -47.15 31.76
C HIS A 4 -39.44 -46.99 30.31
N VAL A 5 -39.54 -48.07 29.52
CA VAL A 5 -39.20 -48.08 28.10
C VAL A 5 -40.48 -47.97 27.29
N LEU A 6 -40.51 -47.09 26.29
CA LEU A 6 -41.54 -47.05 25.26
C LEU A 6 -40.93 -47.56 23.96
N THR A 7 -41.60 -48.47 23.27
CA THR A 7 -41.17 -48.95 21.95
C THR A 7 -41.92 -48.18 20.86
N VAL A 8 -41.29 -47.97 19.70
CA VAL A 8 -41.88 -47.35 18.50
C VAL A 8 -41.63 -48.25 17.29
N SER A 9 -42.63 -48.44 16.42
CA SER A 9 -42.54 -49.25 15.20
C SER A 9 -43.36 -48.63 14.06
N ALA A 10 -42.73 -48.42 12.90
CA ALA A 10 -43.42 -47.92 11.70
C ALA A 10 -44.37 -48.96 11.06
N GLU A 11 -44.07 -50.26 11.19
CA GLU A 11 -44.89 -51.34 10.63
C GLU A 11 -46.01 -51.77 11.57
N ALA A 12 -47.20 -52.04 11.01
CA ALA A 12 -48.29 -52.71 11.71
C ALA A 12 -48.02 -54.22 11.74
N GLN A 13 -47.67 -54.79 12.90
CA GLN A 13 -47.57 -56.24 13.02
C GLN A 13 -48.95 -56.89 13.01
N SER A 14 -49.26 -57.58 11.90
CA SER A 14 -50.07 -58.79 11.89
C SER A 14 -49.28 -59.93 12.55
N ASP A 15 -49.95 -60.68 13.42
CA ASP A 15 -49.51 -61.95 14.03
C ASP A 15 -48.52 -61.91 15.23
N HIS A 16 -48.91 -61.31 16.37
CA HIS A 16 -48.80 -61.95 17.71
C HIS A 16 -49.31 -61.01 18.85
N PRO A 17 -50.18 -61.46 19.80
CA PRO A 17 -50.91 -60.53 20.68
C PRO A 17 -50.23 -60.10 22.01
N SER A 18 -48.91 -60.24 22.20
CA SER A 18 -48.32 -59.98 23.54
C SER A 18 -47.04 -59.13 23.61
N ALA A 19 -46.56 -58.55 22.49
CA ALA A 19 -45.37 -57.69 22.49
C ALA A 19 -45.42 -56.55 21.45
N GLY A 20 -46.60 -55.99 21.20
CA GLY A 20 -46.80 -54.90 20.24
C GLY A 20 -46.39 -53.55 20.81
N SER A 21 -45.58 -52.79 20.07
CA SER A 21 -45.30 -51.38 20.33
C SER A 21 -46.59 -50.55 20.29
N PRO A 22 -46.96 -49.82 21.35
CA PRO A 22 -48.19 -49.00 21.36
C PRO A 22 -48.09 -47.73 20.52
N TYR A 23 -46.90 -47.34 20.05
CA TYR A 23 -46.69 -46.10 19.28
C TYR A 23 -46.21 -46.39 17.85
N ARG A 24 -46.82 -45.69 16.88
CA ARG A 24 -46.45 -45.74 15.46
C ARG A 24 -45.49 -44.63 15.02
N THR A 25 -45.44 -43.54 15.78
CA THR A 25 -44.56 -42.39 15.54
C THR A 25 -43.77 -42.08 16.82
N ILE A 26 -42.58 -41.51 16.65
CA ILE A 26 -41.71 -41.10 17.76
C ILE A 26 -42.37 -39.91 18.49
N GLY A 27 -43.03 -39.01 17.78
CA GLY A 27 -43.80 -37.90 18.33
C GLY A 27 -44.91 -38.34 19.30
N ALA A 28 -45.68 -39.37 18.94
CA ALA A 28 -46.71 -39.91 19.84
C ALA A 28 -46.10 -40.51 21.12
N ALA A 29 -44.93 -41.15 21.02
CA ALA A 29 -44.19 -41.63 22.18
C ALA A 29 -43.66 -40.48 23.04
N LEU A 30 -43.17 -39.39 22.45
CA LEU A 30 -42.71 -38.18 23.14
C LEU A 30 -43.85 -37.48 23.91
N GLU A 31 -45.05 -37.40 23.32
CA GLU A 31 -46.23 -36.84 23.98
C GLU A 31 -46.63 -37.65 25.22
N ALA A 32 -46.60 -38.98 25.12
CA ALA A 32 -46.94 -39.88 26.23
C ALA A 32 -45.80 -40.02 27.27
N ALA A 33 -44.55 -39.77 26.89
CA ALA A 33 -43.39 -39.91 27.76
C ALA A 33 -43.43 -38.93 28.94
N ARG A 34 -42.93 -39.40 30.09
CA ARG A 34 -42.53 -38.55 31.23
C ARG A 34 -41.02 -38.27 31.12
N SER A 35 -40.53 -37.23 31.79
CA SER A 35 -39.08 -36.99 31.87
C SER A 35 -38.34 -38.21 32.46
N GLY A 36 -37.22 -38.59 31.85
CA GLY A 36 -36.37 -39.73 32.20
C GLY A 36 -36.69 -41.05 31.47
N VAL A 37 -37.65 -41.06 30.55
CA VAL A 37 -38.07 -42.24 29.78
C VAL A 37 -37.09 -42.55 28.64
N VAL A 38 -36.91 -43.85 28.34
CA VAL A 38 -36.17 -44.33 27.16
C VAL A 38 -37.18 -44.73 26.07
N ILE A 39 -37.02 -44.19 24.88
CA ILE A 39 -37.80 -44.50 23.68
C ILE A 39 -36.91 -45.35 22.77
N SER A 40 -37.23 -46.64 22.64
CA SER A 40 -36.57 -47.59 21.75
C SER A 40 -37.27 -47.61 20.40
N VAL A 41 -36.55 -47.30 19.32
CA VAL A 41 -37.12 -47.16 17.97
C VAL A 41 -36.65 -48.31 17.09
N ARG A 42 -37.60 -49.07 16.54
CA ARG A 42 -37.31 -50.16 15.58
C ARG A 42 -36.88 -49.62 14.22
N PRO A 43 -36.13 -50.40 13.43
CA PRO A 43 -35.79 -50.06 12.05
C PRO A 43 -36.99 -49.55 11.26
N GLY A 44 -36.78 -48.49 10.49
CA GLY A 44 -37.83 -47.89 9.70
C GLY A 44 -37.53 -46.46 9.28
N ARG A 45 -38.37 -45.95 8.39
CA ARG A 45 -38.38 -44.56 7.96
C ARG A 45 -39.55 -43.84 8.65
N TYR A 46 -39.24 -42.76 9.34
CA TYR A 46 -40.17 -41.95 10.11
C TYR A 46 -40.25 -40.55 9.49
N GLU A 47 -41.39 -40.21 8.90
CA GLU A 47 -41.61 -38.91 8.23
C GLU A 47 -42.29 -37.92 9.17
N GLU A 48 -41.54 -37.47 10.17
CA GLU A 48 -42.05 -36.58 11.22
C GLU A 48 -40.97 -35.62 11.72
N ASN A 49 -41.40 -34.46 12.24
CA ASN A 49 -40.54 -33.50 12.93
C ASN A 49 -40.62 -33.75 14.44
N LEU A 50 -39.48 -33.75 15.12
CA LEU A 50 -39.42 -33.99 16.56
C LEU A 50 -39.15 -32.70 17.33
N VAL A 51 -40.16 -32.20 18.04
CA VAL A 51 -40.00 -31.10 19.01
C VAL A 51 -39.89 -31.69 20.41
N ILE A 52 -38.67 -31.74 20.94
CA ILE A 52 -38.36 -32.41 22.20
C ILE A 52 -38.45 -31.40 23.34
N THR A 53 -39.50 -31.53 24.15
CA THR A 53 -39.81 -30.61 25.27
C THR A 53 -39.54 -31.20 26.65
N LYS A 54 -39.27 -32.51 26.73
CA LYS A 54 -39.05 -33.25 27.99
C LYS A 54 -37.69 -33.94 27.95
N MET A 55 -37.12 -34.22 29.13
CA MET A 55 -35.87 -34.97 29.21
C MET A 55 -36.10 -36.43 28.85
N VAL A 56 -35.57 -36.91 27.73
CA VAL A 56 -35.77 -38.30 27.26
C VAL A 56 -34.51 -38.84 26.58
N THR A 57 -34.44 -40.16 26.47
CA THR A 57 -33.46 -40.85 25.63
C THR A 57 -34.17 -41.50 24.45
N ILE A 58 -33.74 -41.25 23.22
CA ILE A 58 -34.24 -41.90 22.00
C ILE A 58 -33.11 -42.74 21.41
N THR A 59 -33.30 -44.04 21.31
CA THR A 59 -32.28 -44.98 20.84
C THR A 59 -32.83 -45.85 19.72
N ALA A 60 -32.03 -46.08 18.68
CA ALA A 60 -32.29 -47.17 17.74
C ALA A 60 -32.16 -48.52 18.46
N GLU A 61 -33.04 -49.48 18.12
CA GLU A 61 -33.04 -50.86 18.67
C GLU A 61 -31.98 -51.75 17.99
N ASP A 62 -31.69 -51.47 16.72
CA ASP A 62 -30.84 -52.25 15.81
C ASP A 62 -29.60 -51.44 15.35
N PRO A 63 -28.66 -52.01 14.56
CA PRO A 63 -27.40 -51.36 14.20
C PRO A 63 -27.57 -49.97 13.56
N HIS A 64 -26.51 -49.14 13.61
CA HIS A 64 -26.48 -47.78 13.04
C HIS A 64 -27.04 -47.73 11.61
N GLY A 65 -27.85 -46.70 11.33
CA GLY A 65 -28.41 -46.46 10.00
C GLY A 65 -29.82 -47.05 9.77
N THR A 66 -30.30 -47.91 10.66
CA THR A 66 -31.59 -48.62 10.50
C THR A 66 -32.81 -47.74 10.79
N VAL A 67 -32.66 -46.70 11.61
CA VAL A 67 -33.72 -45.74 11.96
C VAL A 67 -33.44 -44.41 11.27
N ARG A 68 -34.31 -44.02 10.31
CA ARG A 68 -34.17 -42.78 9.54
C ARG A 68 -35.34 -41.86 9.78
N ILE A 69 -35.07 -40.65 10.26
CA ILE A 69 -36.07 -39.60 10.48
C ILE A 69 -35.94 -38.59 9.35
N VAL A 70 -36.96 -38.50 8.51
CA VAL A 70 -36.92 -37.81 7.22
C VAL A 70 -38.21 -36.99 7.02
N PRO A 71 -38.38 -35.87 7.75
CA PRO A 71 -39.53 -35.00 7.52
C PRO A 71 -39.47 -34.40 6.10
N PRO A 72 -40.62 -34.21 5.44
CA PRO A 72 -40.65 -33.61 4.10
C PRO A 72 -40.31 -32.11 4.12
N ARG A 73 -40.53 -31.41 5.25
CA ARG A 73 -40.19 -29.99 5.48
C ARG A 73 -39.89 -29.74 6.96
N GLY A 74 -39.17 -28.66 7.24
CA GLY A 74 -38.80 -28.24 8.59
C GLY A 74 -37.65 -29.00 9.23
N THR A 75 -37.27 -28.59 10.43
CA THR A 75 -36.20 -29.19 11.24
C THR A 75 -36.56 -30.61 11.68
N VAL A 76 -35.61 -31.55 11.56
CA VAL A 76 -35.78 -32.95 11.96
C VAL A 76 -35.93 -33.07 13.47
N VAL A 77 -35.01 -32.43 14.21
CA VAL A 77 -35.03 -32.42 15.67
C VAL A 77 -34.83 -31.01 16.17
N GLN A 78 -35.82 -30.50 16.89
CA GLN A 78 -35.71 -29.26 17.65
C GLN A 78 -35.72 -29.57 19.15
N VAL A 79 -34.68 -29.14 19.85
CA VAL A 79 -34.52 -29.39 21.28
C VAL A 79 -34.85 -28.14 22.08
N VAL A 80 -35.94 -28.23 22.86
CA VAL A 80 -36.37 -27.19 23.81
C VAL A 80 -36.51 -27.73 25.24
N ALA A 81 -36.11 -28.99 25.46
CA ALA A 81 -35.99 -29.65 26.76
C ALA A 81 -34.69 -29.23 27.48
N GLU A 82 -34.59 -29.51 28.78
CA GLU A 82 -33.35 -29.30 29.53
C GLU A 82 -32.19 -30.17 28.99
N ALA A 83 -32.48 -31.42 28.63
CA ALA A 83 -31.52 -32.34 28.02
C ALA A 83 -32.23 -33.42 27.19
N VAL A 84 -31.60 -33.90 26.13
CA VAL A 84 -32.03 -35.09 25.39
C VAL A 84 -30.82 -35.94 25.00
N GLN A 85 -30.97 -37.26 24.97
CA GLN A 85 -29.98 -38.17 24.39
C GLN A 85 -30.56 -38.86 23.17
N LEU A 86 -29.85 -38.79 22.04
CA LEU A 86 -30.17 -39.43 20.77
C LEU A 86 -29.05 -40.41 20.43
N THR A 87 -29.38 -41.65 20.09
CA THR A 87 -28.37 -42.69 19.84
C THR A 87 -28.70 -43.54 18.62
N GLY A 88 -27.75 -43.64 17.69
CA GLY A 88 -27.85 -44.53 16.53
C GLY A 88 -28.86 -44.10 15.45
N LEU A 89 -29.25 -42.83 15.41
CA LEU A 89 -30.29 -42.31 14.50
C LEU A 89 -29.68 -41.66 13.25
N VAL A 90 -30.37 -41.77 12.11
CA VAL A 90 -30.11 -40.96 10.92
C VAL A 90 -31.13 -39.82 10.86
N LEU A 91 -30.66 -38.60 11.02
CA LEU A 91 -31.45 -37.37 11.01
C LEU A 91 -31.26 -36.69 9.65
N GLN A 92 -32.24 -36.84 8.74
CA GLN A 92 -32.11 -36.35 7.37
C GLN A 92 -33.10 -35.21 7.10
N GLY A 93 -32.59 -33.98 7.11
CA GLY A 93 -33.32 -32.79 6.73
C GLY A 93 -33.39 -32.63 5.22
N GLN A 94 -34.59 -32.30 4.70
CA GLN A 94 -34.81 -31.99 3.28
C GLN A 94 -35.09 -30.51 3.02
N ASP A 95 -35.30 -29.75 4.09
CA ASP A 95 -35.54 -28.31 4.05
C ASP A 95 -34.27 -27.54 3.64
N ASP A 96 -34.42 -26.50 2.84
CA ASP A 96 -33.35 -25.64 2.32
C ASP A 96 -33.13 -24.37 3.16
N GLU A 97 -34.06 -24.05 4.08
CA GLU A 97 -33.97 -22.89 4.96
C GLU A 97 -33.64 -23.26 6.41
N LEU A 98 -34.15 -24.40 6.87
CA LEU A 98 -34.08 -24.80 8.29
C LEU A 98 -33.06 -25.92 8.55
N PRO A 99 -32.29 -25.85 9.66
CA PRO A 99 -31.30 -26.86 9.97
C PRO A 99 -31.95 -28.21 10.32
N ALA A 100 -31.22 -29.30 10.11
CA ALA A 100 -31.69 -30.64 10.47
C ALA A 100 -31.81 -30.80 11.99
N VAL A 101 -30.88 -30.23 12.75
CA VAL A 101 -30.90 -30.18 14.22
C VAL A 101 -30.82 -28.74 14.70
N ASP A 102 -31.83 -28.26 15.42
CA ASP A 102 -31.86 -26.92 16.04
C ASP A 102 -31.93 -27.05 17.56
N VAL A 103 -30.96 -26.46 18.25
CA VAL A 103 -30.86 -26.45 19.72
C VAL A 103 -30.88 -25.00 20.21
N PRO A 104 -32.08 -24.39 20.35
CA PRO A 104 -32.20 -23.06 20.94
C PRO A 104 -31.95 -23.04 22.45
N ARG A 105 -32.20 -24.15 23.17
CA ARG A 105 -32.01 -24.21 24.62
C ARG A 105 -31.82 -25.63 25.12
N GLY A 106 -31.09 -25.76 26.22
CA GLY A 106 -30.78 -27.05 26.84
C GLY A 106 -29.68 -27.80 26.11
N GLN A 107 -29.54 -29.09 26.40
CA GLN A 107 -28.45 -29.91 25.87
C GLN A 107 -28.96 -31.01 24.93
N ALA A 108 -28.39 -31.10 23.74
CA ALA A 108 -28.61 -32.21 22.83
C ALA A 108 -27.39 -33.13 22.80
N ALA A 109 -27.51 -34.32 23.40
CA ALA A 109 -26.48 -35.35 23.35
C ALA A 109 -26.76 -36.29 22.17
N LEU A 110 -25.88 -36.30 21.17
CA LEU A 110 -25.96 -37.19 20.01
C LEU A 110 -24.81 -38.19 20.08
N GLN A 111 -25.11 -39.47 20.01
CA GLN A 111 -24.12 -40.53 20.03
C GLN A 111 -24.30 -41.44 18.81
N ASP A 112 -23.25 -41.58 18.01
CA ASP A 112 -23.20 -42.47 16.85
C ASP A 112 -24.38 -42.24 15.88
N CYS A 113 -24.77 -40.97 15.75
CA CYS A 113 -25.81 -40.50 14.85
C CYS A 113 -25.23 -39.95 13.53
N GLU A 114 -26.00 -40.06 12.45
CA GLU A 114 -25.70 -39.41 11.17
C GLU A 114 -26.67 -38.24 10.95
N VAL A 115 -26.14 -37.04 10.73
CA VAL A 115 -26.93 -35.83 10.45
C VAL A 115 -26.68 -35.39 9.02
N VAL A 116 -27.74 -35.38 8.22
CA VAL A 116 -27.72 -34.96 6.82
C VAL A 116 -28.59 -33.72 6.70
N GLY A 117 -27.97 -32.56 6.46
CA GLY A 117 -28.65 -31.29 6.20
C GLY A 117 -28.75 -30.97 4.71
N ASN A 118 -29.61 -30.02 4.37
CA ASN A 118 -29.72 -29.42 3.04
C ASN A 118 -29.86 -27.89 3.07
N ALA A 119 -29.83 -27.28 4.26
CA ALA A 119 -29.99 -25.85 4.47
C ALA A 119 -28.65 -25.14 4.65
N TRP A 120 -28.67 -23.87 5.07
CA TRP A 120 -27.47 -23.09 5.37
C TRP A 120 -26.60 -23.70 6.51
N THR A 121 -27.15 -24.55 7.38
CA THR A 121 -26.39 -25.39 8.32
C THR A 121 -27.10 -26.72 8.63
N ALA A 122 -26.37 -27.80 8.96
CA ALA A 122 -26.99 -29.07 9.38
C ALA A 122 -27.33 -29.07 10.88
N VAL A 123 -26.43 -28.54 11.71
CA VAL A 123 -26.60 -28.49 13.16
C VAL A 123 -26.41 -27.04 13.63
N LEU A 124 -27.39 -26.53 14.36
CA LEU A 124 -27.38 -25.17 14.91
C LEU A 124 -27.56 -25.20 16.43
N THR A 125 -26.61 -24.60 17.16
CA THR A 125 -26.83 -24.16 18.55
C THR A 125 -26.91 -22.65 18.61
N ARG A 126 -27.90 -22.14 19.32
CA ARG A 126 -28.14 -20.70 19.49
C ARG A 126 -28.70 -20.42 20.88
N GLN A 127 -28.67 -19.15 21.30
CA GLN A 127 -29.13 -18.70 22.62
C GLN A 127 -28.43 -19.49 23.76
N GLN A 128 -29.14 -20.39 24.45
CA GLN A 128 -28.66 -21.17 25.60
C GLN A 128 -28.58 -22.67 25.29
N GLY A 129 -28.56 -23.03 24.00
CA GLY A 129 -28.34 -24.41 23.55
C GLY A 129 -26.91 -24.88 23.77
N SER A 130 -26.73 -26.21 23.79
CA SER A 130 -25.41 -26.85 23.78
C SER A 130 -25.49 -28.24 23.16
N LEU A 131 -24.37 -28.70 22.60
CA LEU A 131 -24.23 -30.00 21.96
C LEU A 131 -23.26 -30.89 22.74
N ALA A 132 -23.59 -32.17 22.84
CA ALA A 132 -22.66 -33.22 23.23
C ALA A 132 -22.66 -34.29 22.15
N MET A 133 -21.79 -34.17 21.16
CA MET A 133 -21.72 -35.09 20.02
C MET A 133 -20.56 -36.07 20.18
N ARG A 134 -20.80 -37.36 19.96
CA ARG A 134 -19.75 -38.39 19.98
C ARG A 134 -19.93 -39.40 18.86
N GLY A 135 -18.87 -39.66 18.10
CA GLY A 135 -18.89 -40.67 17.03
C GLY A 135 -19.90 -40.35 15.90
N CYS A 136 -20.28 -39.08 15.78
CA CYS A 136 -21.30 -38.66 14.82
C CYS A 136 -20.70 -38.32 13.46
N ARG A 137 -21.52 -38.46 12.41
CA ARG A 137 -21.20 -38.00 11.06
C ARG A 137 -22.14 -36.87 10.65
N VAL A 138 -21.61 -35.77 10.13
CA VAL A 138 -22.39 -34.60 9.72
C VAL A 138 -22.07 -34.26 8.27
N THR A 139 -23.09 -34.13 7.43
CA THR A 139 -22.97 -33.74 6.02
C THR A 139 -24.00 -32.66 5.68
N ASN A 140 -23.62 -31.68 4.87
CA ASN A 140 -24.53 -30.62 4.44
C ASN A 140 -24.08 -29.96 3.13
N PRO A 141 -24.46 -30.48 1.95
CA PRO A 141 -24.08 -29.88 0.67
C PRO A 141 -24.66 -28.47 0.46
N GLY A 142 -25.72 -28.08 1.18
CA GLY A 142 -26.35 -26.76 1.08
C GLY A 142 -25.66 -25.66 1.89
N GLY A 143 -24.78 -26.00 2.83
CA GLY A 143 -24.22 -25.00 3.75
C GLY A 143 -23.18 -25.56 4.72
N ALA A 144 -23.19 -25.04 5.94
CA ALA A 144 -22.22 -25.39 6.97
C ALA A 144 -22.55 -26.72 7.65
N GLY A 145 -21.54 -27.38 8.22
CA GLY A 145 -21.75 -28.59 9.02
C GLY A 145 -22.40 -28.26 10.37
N ILE A 146 -21.63 -27.60 11.22
CA ILE A 146 -22.04 -27.21 12.58
C ILE A 146 -21.84 -25.71 12.74
N VAL A 147 -22.89 -25.00 13.15
CA VAL A 147 -22.85 -23.58 13.48
C VAL A 147 -23.24 -23.40 14.93
N GLU A 148 -22.38 -22.72 15.67
CA GLU A 148 -22.54 -22.52 17.10
C GLU A 148 -22.43 -21.03 17.42
N THR A 149 -23.55 -20.46 17.87
CA THR A 149 -23.65 -19.06 18.31
C THR A 149 -24.10 -18.94 19.78
N SER A 150 -24.43 -20.07 20.42
CA SER A 150 -24.82 -20.10 21.83
C SER A 150 -23.66 -19.91 22.79
N THR A 151 -23.94 -19.36 23.97
CA THR A 151 -22.98 -19.29 25.09
C THR A 151 -22.84 -20.61 25.86
N GLY A 152 -23.56 -21.66 25.46
CA GLY A 152 -23.46 -22.99 26.05
C GLY A 152 -22.08 -23.62 25.83
N THR A 153 -21.74 -24.61 26.66
CA THR A 153 -20.49 -25.37 26.50
C THR A 153 -20.79 -26.63 25.71
N SER A 154 -20.39 -26.64 24.44
CA SER A 154 -20.55 -27.79 23.57
C SER A 154 -19.28 -28.63 23.51
N VAL A 155 -19.44 -29.95 23.45
CA VAL A 155 -18.34 -30.91 23.30
C VAL A 155 -18.64 -31.82 22.12
N ILE A 156 -17.77 -31.81 21.13
CA ILE A 156 -17.86 -32.61 19.91
C ILE A 156 -16.60 -33.47 19.87
N ASP A 157 -16.74 -34.78 20.03
CA ASP A 157 -15.62 -35.72 20.17
C ASP A 157 -15.70 -36.90 19.18
N GLY A 158 -14.65 -37.12 18.41
CA GLY A 158 -14.57 -38.26 17.49
C GLY A 158 -15.58 -38.19 16.34
N CYS A 159 -15.95 -36.99 15.91
CA CYS A 159 -16.94 -36.77 14.86
C CYS A 159 -16.30 -36.53 13.49
N VAL A 160 -17.01 -36.90 12.42
CA VAL A 160 -16.63 -36.63 11.03
C VAL A 160 -17.60 -35.60 10.44
N VAL A 161 -17.08 -34.47 9.98
CA VAL A 161 -17.86 -33.41 9.33
C VAL A 161 -17.35 -33.26 7.89
N GLU A 162 -18.16 -33.62 6.91
CA GLU A 162 -17.70 -33.71 5.52
C GLU A 162 -18.76 -33.39 4.46
N HIS A 163 -18.32 -33.12 3.23
CA HIS A 163 -19.15 -32.80 2.07
C HIS A 163 -20.08 -31.59 2.30
N LEU A 164 -19.47 -30.41 2.37
CA LEU A 164 -20.12 -29.20 2.87
C LEU A 164 -20.18 -28.09 1.83
N GLY A 165 -21.32 -27.40 1.77
CA GLY A 165 -21.55 -26.27 0.88
C GLY A 165 -20.80 -25.00 1.28
N THR A 166 -20.48 -24.86 2.57
CA THR A 166 -19.64 -23.77 3.10
C THR A 166 -18.63 -24.32 4.12
N SER A 167 -18.65 -23.89 5.38
CA SER A 167 -17.64 -24.23 6.39
C SER A 167 -17.98 -25.48 7.21
N ALA A 168 -16.98 -26.20 7.70
CA ALA A 168 -17.25 -27.37 8.55
C ALA A 168 -17.75 -26.99 9.94
N VAL A 169 -17.06 -26.04 10.57
CA VAL A 169 -17.45 -25.48 11.86
C VAL A 169 -17.43 -23.96 11.77
N VAL A 170 -18.51 -23.34 12.26
CA VAL A 170 -18.57 -21.90 12.48
C VAL A 170 -18.79 -21.64 13.97
N ILE A 171 -17.86 -20.90 14.58
CA ILE A 171 -17.91 -20.46 15.97
C ILE A 171 -18.15 -18.95 15.94
N GLY A 172 -19.38 -18.54 16.23
CA GLY A 172 -19.79 -17.15 16.19
C GLY A 172 -20.15 -16.57 17.55
N GLU A 173 -20.34 -15.25 17.57
CA GLU A 173 -20.74 -14.49 18.75
C GLU A 173 -19.81 -14.78 19.94
N ARG A 174 -20.35 -15.27 21.07
CA ARG A 174 -19.59 -15.61 22.28
C ARG A 174 -19.50 -17.12 22.52
N ALA A 175 -19.58 -17.91 21.45
CA ALA A 175 -19.62 -19.35 21.57
C ALA A 175 -18.28 -19.95 22.01
N ASN A 176 -18.34 -21.03 22.80
CA ASN A 176 -17.17 -21.69 23.38
C ASN A 176 -17.26 -23.23 23.25
N PRO A 177 -17.26 -23.77 22.02
CA PRO A 177 -17.28 -25.20 21.81
C PRO A 177 -15.89 -25.82 21.95
N THR A 178 -15.85 -27.09 22.31
CA THR A 178 -14.66 -27.92 22.26
C THR A 178 -14.82 -29.02 21.22
N PHE A 179 -13.95 -29.03 20.21
CA PHE A 179 -13.83 -30.09 19.21
C PHE A 179 -12.58 -30.92 19.53
N ARG A 180 -12.76 -32.24 19.68
CA ARG A 180 -11.68 -33.19 19.96
C ARG A 180 -11.71 -34.39 19.03
N ASN A 181 -10.55 -34.86 18.57
CA ASN A 181 -10.45 -36.07 17.76
C ASN A 181 -11.35 -36.06 16.50
N CYS A 182 -11.65 -34.87 15.96
CA CYS A 182 -12.59 -34.72 14.85
C CYS A 182 -11.86 -34.67 13.51
N VAL A 183 -12.55 -35.14 12.46
CA VAL A 183 -12.11 -35.02 11.07
C VAL A 183 -13.03 -34.06 10.34
N LEU A 184 -12.49 -32.93 9.90
CA LEU A 184 -13.20 -31.88 9.18
C LEU A 184 -12.66 -31.83 7.74
N ARG A 185 -13.45 -32.23 6.75
CA ARG A 185 -12.96 -32.32 5.36
C ARG A 185 -13.98 -31.96 4.29
N ASP A 186 -13.50 -31.75 3.07
CA ASP A 186 -14.33 -31.53 1.88
C ASP A 186 -15.32 -30.35 2.04
N ALA A 187 -14.80 -29.22 2.52
CA ALA A 187 -15.58 -28.01 2.78
C ALA A 187 -15.34 -26.95 1.69
N ARG A 188 -16.41 -26.50 1.02
CA ARG A 188 -16.32 -25.40 0.03
C ARG A 188 -16.05 -24.01 0.65
N GLY A 189 -16.03 -23.94 1.98
CA GLY A 189 -15.62 -22.79 2.78
C GLY A 189 -14.39 -23.12 3.63
N ASN A 190 -14.45 -22.77 4.92
CA ASN A 190 -13.36 -23.00 5.87
C ASN A 190 -13.53 -24.36 6.57
N GLY A 191 -12.45 -24.93 7.08
CA GLY A 191 -12.57 -26.07 8.02
C GLY A 191 -13.15 -25.58 9.35
N VAL A 192 -12.47 -24.63 9.98
CA VAL A 192 -12.94 -23.91 11.16
C VAL A 192 -12.96 -22.42 10.86
N CYS A 193 -14.08 -21.78 11.11
CA CYS A 193 -14.24 -20.33 11.04
C CYS A 193 -14.66 -19.82 12.42
N ALA A 194 -13.79 -19.07 13.09
CA ALA A 194 -14.14 -18.41 14.33
C ALA A 194 -14.15 -16.89 14.13
N ASN A 195 -15.28 -16.27 14.44
CA ASN A 195 -15.48 -14.82 14.33
C ASN A 195 -16.20 -14.28 15.58
N GLY A 196 -16.51 -12.98 15.59
CA GLY A 196 -17.06 -12.31 16.77
C GLY A 196 -16.10 -12.40 17.94
N GLU A 197 -16.61 -12.81 19.10
CA GLU A 197 -15.86 -13.07 20.34
C GLU A 197 -15.70 -14.59 20.62
N GLY A 198 -15.72 -15.43 19.58
CA GLY A 198 -15.68 -16.88 19.71
C GLY A 198 -14.44 -17.38 20.47
N ARG A 199 -14.62 -18.32 21.40
CA ARG A 199 -13.58 -18.79 22.35
C ARG A 199 -13.31 -20.29 22.28
N GLY A 200 -13.51 -20.90 21.11
CA GLY A 200 -13.48 -22.36 20.98
C GLY A 200 -12.13 -23.01 21.31
N LEU A 201 -12.16 -24.32 21.52
CA LEU A 201 -10.97 -25.18 21.59
C LEU A 201 -11.05 -26.22 20.48
N ILE A 202 -10.08 -26.20 19.57
CA ILE A 202 -9.89 -27.23 18.54
C ILE A 202 -8.67 -28.04 18.94
N GLU A 203 -8.86 -29.31 19.29
CA GLU A 203 -7.81 -30.15 19.87
C GLU A 203 -7.76 -31.52 19.18
N ASP A 204 -6.56 -31.99 18.82
CA ASP A 204 -6.37 -33.33 18.24
C ASP A 204 -7.23 -33.58 16.97
N CYS A 205 -7.44 -32.54 16.15
CA CYS A 205 -8.29 -32.61 14.95
C CYS A 205 -7.49 -32.74 13.65
N GLU A 206 -8.11 -33.28 12.61
CA GLU A 206 -7.61 -33.27 11.23
C GLU A 206 -8.52 -32.39 10.35
N ILE A 207 -7.92 -31.45 9.63
CA ILE A 207 -8.61 -30.54 8.71
C ILE A 207 -7.99 -30.68 7.31
N SER A 208 -8.81 -30.96 6.30
CA SER A 208 -8.29 -31.13 4.93
C SER A 208 -9.26 -30.78 3.81
N ALA A 209 -8.75 -30.56 2.61
CA ALA A 209 -9.55 -30.38 1.38
C ALA A 209 -10.63 -29.28 1.52
N THR A 210 -10.18 -28.06 1.85
CA THR A 210 -11.04 -26.88 1.95
C THR A 210 -10.84 -25.96 0.74
N ASP A 211 -11.84 -25.19 0.33
CA ASP A 211 -11.71 -24.20 -0.77
C ASP A 211 -11.29 -22.81 -0.27
N LYS A 212 -11.47 -22.52 1.02
CA LYS A 212 -10.98 -21.32 1.72
C LYS A 212 -9.95 -21.71 2.80
N PRO A 213 -9.43 -20.79 3.63
CA PRO A 213 -8.47 -21.16 4.67
C PRO A 213 -8.99 -22.31 5.56
N ALA A 214 -8.14 -23.28 5.87
CA ALA A 214 -8.55 -24.41 6.71
C ALA A 214 -8.97 -23.95 8.11
N ILE A 215 -8.24 -23.00 8.68
CA ILE A 215 -8.63 -22.32 9.93
C ILE A 215 -8.60 -20.82 9.67
N ALA A 216 -9.72 -20.13 9.91
CA ALA A 216 -9.84 -18.68 9.87
C ALA A 216 -10.27 -18.16 11.25
N LEU A 217 -9.41 -17.33 11.87
CA LEU A 217 -9.61 -16.75 13.19
C LEU A 217 -9.61 -15.22 13.06
N GLU A 218 -10.80 -14.64 13.08
CA GLU A 218 -11.04 -13.25 12.68
C GLU A 218 -11.65 -12.44 13.83
N GLN A 219 -11.65 -11.11 13.71
CA GLN A 219 -12.31 -10.18 14.66
C GLN A 219 -11.77 -10.31 16.09
N ASN A 220 -12.58 -10.68 17.09
CA ASN A 220 -12.16 -10.78 18.49
C ASN A 220 -12.13 -12.25 18.98
N SER A 221 -11.81 -13.19 18.08
CA SER A 221 -11.72 -14.60 18.45
C SER A 221 -10.50 -14.90 19.32
N SER A 222 -10.73 -15.58 20.45
CA SER A 222 -9.68 -16.13 21.31
C SER A 222 -9.57 -17.65 21.19
N THR A 223 -10.05 -18.21 20.07
CA THR A 223 -10.05 -19.65 19.82
C THR A 223 -8.65 -20.23 19.90
N ARG A 224 -8.52 -21.35 20.60
CA ARG A 224 -7.26 -22.08 20.78
C ARG A 224 -7.24 -23.30 19.87
N VAL A 225 -6.12 -23.51 19.18
CA VAL A 225 -5.90 -24.67 18.32
C VAL A 225 -4.69 -25.44 18.84
N VAL A 226 -4.89 -26.71 19.16
CA VAL A 226 -3.90 -27.55 19.84
C VAL A 226 -3.77 -28.89 19.10
N ARG A 227 -2.54 -29.34 18.85
CA ARG A 227 -2.24 -30.66 18.25
C ARG A 227 -3.10 -31.00 17.01
N THR A 228 -3.35 -30.00 16.17
CA THR A 228 -4.24 -30.11 15.01
C THR A 228 -3.44 -30.16 13.72
N SER A 229 -3.82 -31.09 12.83
CA SER A 229 -3.19 -31.26 11.52
C SER A 229 -4.04 -30.65 10.42
N VAL A 230 -3.43 -29.81 9.58
CA VAL A 230 -4.03 -29.16 8.41
C VAL A 230 -3.30 -29.60 7.15
N ARG A 231 -4.03 -30.07 6.14
CA ARG A 231 -3.42 -30.50 4.86
C ARG A 231 -4.30 -30.27 3.63
N ASP A 232 -3.66 -30.13 2.47
CA ASP A 232 -4.34 -30.12 1.16
C ASP A 232 -5.35 -28.95 1.02
N CYS A 233 -4.93 -27.74 1.42
CA CYS A 233 -5.78 -26.53 1.47
C CYS A 233 -5.13 -25.34 0.74
N PRO A 234 -5.89 -24.35 0.24
CA PRO A 234 -5.33 -23.13 -0.32
C PRO A 234 -4.47 -22.37 0.68
N LEU A 235 -4.98 -22.13 1.88
CA LEU A 235 -4.27 -21.48 2.98
C LEU A 235 -4.46 -22.32 4.24
N GLY A 236 -3.40 -22.52 5.03
CA GLY A 236 -3.48 -23.36 6.23
C GLY A 236 -4.22 -22.66 7.36
N VAL A 237 -3.61 -21.61 7.92
CA VAL A 237 -4.19 -20.82 9.02
C VAL A 237 -4.15 -19.33 8.66
N TYR A 238 -5.29 -18.67 8.77
CA TYR A 238 -5.44 -17.22 8.69
C TYR A 238 -5.82 -16.65 10.05
N ILE A 239 -5.07 -15.67 10.53
CA ILE A 239 -5.32 -14.99 11.80
C ILE A 239 -5.38 -13.48 11.54
N SER A 240 -6.54 -12.89 11.78
CA SER A 240 -6.74 -11.44 11.76
C SER A 240 -7.43 -10.94 13.03
N SER A 241 -7.34 -11.73 14.11
CA SER A 241 -8.00 -11.39 15.36
C SER A 241 -7.24 -10.34 16.17
N GLN A 242 -7.97 -9.38 16.76
CA GLN A 242 -7.48 -8.43 17.75
C GLN A 242 -7.23 -9.07 19.13
N GLU A 243 -7.84 -10.23 19.38
CA GLU A 243 -7.62 -11.00 20.60
C GLU A 243 -6.46 -11.98 20.45
N ARG A 244 -5.89 -12.37 21.58
CA ARG A 244 -4.70 -13.22 21.61
C ARG A 244 -5.05 -14.68 21.34
N VAL A 245 -4.91 -15.08 20.09
CA VAL A 245 -5.04 -16.46 19.61
C VAL A 245 -3.83 -17.32 20.03
N VAL A 246 -4.07 -18.61 20.31
CA VAL A 246 -3.01 -19.58 20.64
C VAL A 246 -3.05 -20.78 19.71
N LEU A 247 -1.91 -21.06 19.06
CA LEU A 247 -1.64 -22.30 18.33
C LEU A 247 -0.52 -23.06 19.03
N GLU A 248 -0.74 -24.34 19.32
CA GLU A 248 0.22 -25.19 20.00
C GLU A 248 0.32 -26.56 19.32
N GLU A 249 1.53 -26.96 18.94
CA GLU A 249 1.80 -28.29 18.34
C GLU A 249 0.98 -28.57 17.06
N CYS A 250 0.66 -27.53 16.30
CA CYS A 250 -0.10 -27.65 15.05
C CYS A 250 0.83 -27.99 13.86
N SER A 251 0.37 -28.85 12.96
CA SER A 251 1.09 -29.17 11.72
C SER A 251 0.30 -28.73 10.49
N VAL A 252 0.87 -27.85 9.67
CA VAL A 252 0.29 -27.38 8.40
C VAL A 252 1.12 -27.91 7.25
N SER A 253 0.50 -28.55 6.26
CA SER A 253 1.25 -29.03 5.09
C SER A 253 0.48 -29.01 3.77
N ALA A 254 1.22 -29.06 2.65
CA ALA A 254 0.63 -29.17 1.31
C ALA A 254 -0.38 -28.05 1.01
N THR A 255 0.03 -26.80 1.21
CA THR A 255 -0.83 -25.62 0.93
C THR A 255 -0.55 -25.02 -0.44
N LYS A 256 -1.58 -24.49 -1.13
CA LYS A 256 -1.42 -23.83 -2.45
C LYS A 256 -0.93 -22.37 -2.38
N ALA A 257 -1.16 -21.72 -1.24
CA ALA A 257 -0.65 -20.39 -0.91
C ALA A 257 0.20 -20.51 0.37
N HIS A 258 -0.07 -19.68 1.37
CA HIS A 258 0.73 -19.65 2.60
C HIS A 258 0.36 -20.79 3.58
N GLY A 259 1.32 -21.16 4.42
CA GLY A 259 1.06 -22.07 5.54
C GLY A 259 0.28 -21.36 6.64
N ILE A 260 0.88 -20.32 7.22
CA ILE A 260 0.29 -19.48 8.27
C ILE A 260 0.39 -18.02 7.85
N ALA A 261 -0.71 -17.29 7.89
CA ALA A 261 -0.78 -15.88 7.55
C ALA A 261 -1.37 -15.05 8.71
N LEU A 262 -0.67 -13.98 9.09
CA LEU A 262 -1.09 -12.99 10.08
C LEU A 262 -1.41 -11.65 9.41
N ALA A 263 -2.54 -11.05 9.77
CA ALA A 263 -2.99 -9.77 9.22
C ALA A 263 -3.70 -8.89 10.29
N GLU A 264 -4.03 -7.66 9.90
CA GLU A 264 -4.88 -6.73 10.67
C GLU A 264 -4.39 -6.44 12.11
N GLY A 265 -3.09 -6.43 12.34
CA GLY A 265 -2.51 -6.01 13.63
C GLY A 265 -2.64 -7.05 14.75
N THR A 266 -2.86 -8.32 14.42
CA THR A 266 -3.01 -9.41 15.39
C THR A 266 -1.75 -9.62 16.25
N ASP A 267 -1.88 -10.29 17.42
CA ASP A 267 -0.77 -10.66 18.32
C ASP A 267 -0.87 -12.11 18.86
N PRO A 268 -0.79 -13.15 18.00
CA PRO A 268 -0.96 -14.53 18.43
C PRO A 268 0.29 -15.13 19.09
N VAL A 269 0.10 -16.25 19.78
CA VAL A 269 1.17 -17.12 20.28
C VAL A 269 1.15 -18.44 19.52
N LEU A 270 2.25 -18.75 18.85
CA LEU A 270 2.45 -19.99 18.13
C LEU A 270 3.63 -20.73 18.77
N SER A 271 3.39 -21.94 19.25
CA SER A 271 4.41 -22.75 19.91
C SER A 271 4.49 -24.16 19.32
N ARG A 272 5.70 -24.61 19.00
CA ARG A 272 5.97 -25.95 18.44
C ARG A 272 5.16 -26.25 17.17
N CYS A 273 4.86 -25.22 16.37
CA CYS A 273 4.11 -25.38 15.12
C CYS A 273 5.04 -25.77 13.97
N ARG A 274 4.59 -26.70 13.12
CA ARG A 274 5.34 -27.14 11.93
C ARG A 274 4.59 -26.77 10.65
N VAL A 275 5.27 -26.09 9.74
CA VAL A 275 4.75 -25.75 8.40
C VAL A 275 5.63 -26.43 7.35
N SER A 276 5.04 -27.19 6.43
CA SER A 276 5.82 -27.94 5.44
C SER A 276 5.20 -28.04 4.05
N ARG A 277 6.03 -28.06 3.00
CA ARG A 277 5.58 -28.24 1.60
C ARG A 277 4.49 -27.24 1.20
N THR A 278 4.77 -25.94 1.32
CA THR A 278 3.88 -24.87 0.86
C THR A 278 4.23 -24.46 -0.56
N GLU A 279 3.24 -24.19 -1.42
CA GLU A 279 3.48 -23.60 -2.75
C GLU A 279 3.78 -22.09 -2.64
N GLY A 280 3.17 -21.39 -1.69
CA GLY A 280 3.55 -20.04 -1.29
C GLY A 280 4.54 -20.02 -0.13
N ASN A 281 4.46 -18.96 0.69
CA ASN A 281 5.33 -18.78 1.86
C ASN A 281 4.97 -19.69 3.04
N GLY A 282 5.95 -20.03 3.87
CA GLY A 282 5.70 -20.81 5.09
C GLY A 282 4.88 -20.02 6.11
N ILE A 283 5.47 -18.94 6.63
CA ILE A 283 4.84 -17.99 7.53
C ILE A 283 4.87 -16.61 6.88
N HIS A 284 3.73 -15.94 6.80
CA HIS A 284 3.61 -14.58 6.28
C HIS A 284 2.99 -13.67 7.33
N VAL A 285 3.66 -12.56 7.63
CA VAL A 285 3.24 -11.58 8.65
C VAL A 285 3.13 -10.20 8.01
N THR A 286 1.92 -9.66 8.01
CA THR A 286 1.59 -8.35 7.42
C THR A 286 0.61 -7.56 8.30
N GLY A 287 0.20 -6.37 7.87
CA GLY A 287 -0.85 -5.58 8.53
C GLY A 287 -0.44 -5.02 9.90
N ARG A 288 0.84 -4.70 10.10
CA ARG A 288 1.40 -4.25 11.40
C ARG A 288 1.24 -5.29 12.52
N SER A 289 1.16 -6.56 12.17
CA SER A 289 0.95 -7.63 13.14
C SER A 289 2.15 -7.82 14.06
N ARG A 290 1.85 -8.19 15.28
CA ARG A 290 2.77 -8.68 16.31
C ARG A 290 2.53 -10.18 16.44
N GLY A 291 3.44 -10.90 17.08
CA GLY A 291 3.26 -12.34 17.23
C GLY A 291 4.46 -12.97 17.89
N ALA A 292 4.21 -13.98 18.71
CA ALA A 292 5.26 -14.73 19.37
C ALA A 292 5.32 -16.15 18.79
N PHE A 293 6.41 -16.46 18.10
CA PHE A 293 6.69 -17.77 17.54
C PHE A 293 7.81 -18.43 18.34
N GLU A 294 7.52 -19.58 18.93
CA GLU A 294 8.48 -20.33 19.76
C GLU A 294 8.60 -21.77 19.29
N GLU A 295 9.83 -22.22 19.01
CA GLU A 295 10.10 -23.59 18.56
C GLU A 295 9.34 -23.96 17.26
N CYS A 296 9.06 -22.99 16.39
CA CYS A 296 8.36 -23.23 15.13
C CYS A 296 9.32 -23.67 14.02
N GLU A 297 8.86 -24.59 13.17
CA GLU A 297 9.65 -25.16 12.09
C GLU A 297 8.97 -24.93 10.74
N VAL A 298 9.71 -24.41 9.76
CA VAL A 298 9.25 -24.25 8.38
C VAL A 298 10.15 -25.07 7.46
N SER A 299 9.59 -25.96 6.63
CA SER A 299 10.39 -26.83 5.77
C SER A 299 9.84 -26.95 4.35
N ALA A 300 10.71 -26.88 3.34
CA ALA A 300 10.38 -27.03 1.92
C ALA A 300 9.27 -26.10 1.38
N PRO A 301 9.24 -24.79 1.70
CA PRO A 301 8.38 -23.84 1.00
C PRO A 301 8.90 -23.58 -0.41
N THR A 302 7.99 -23.46 -1.38
CA THR A 302 8.33 -23.04 -2.74
C THR A 302 8.56 -21.52 -2.83
N GLY A 303 7.93 -20.72 -1.97
CA GLY A 303 8.26 -19.31 -1.78
C GLY A 303 9.31 -19.10 -0.68
N THR A 304 9.13 -18.03 0.08
CA THR A 304 9.96 -17.69 1.24
C THR A 304 9.54 -18.48 2.47
N GLY A 305 10.49 -18.87 3.32
CA GLY A 305 10.19 -19.54 4.60
C GLY A 305 9.39 -18.68 5.57
N ILE A 306 9.97 -17.55 5.98
CA ILE A 306 9.32 -16.54 6.81
C ILE A 306 9.38 -15.21 6.08
N TRP A 307 8.22 -14.64 5.76
CA TRP A 307 8.11 -13.31 5.16
C TRP A 307 7.44 -12.34 6.13
N VAL A 308 8.11 -11.24 6.44
CA VAL A 308 7.58 -10.14 7.26
C VAL A 308 7.64 -8.85 6.46
N GLU A 309 6.54 -8.12 6.40
CA GLU A 309 6.43 -6.89 5.61
C GLU A 309 5.68 -5.77 6.37
N GLU A 310 5.59 -4.60 5.72
CA GLU A 310 5.07 -3.36 6.28
C GLU A 310 5.77 -3.00 7.59
N SER A 311 5.07 -2.40 8.57
CA SER A 311 5.64 -2.09 9.89
C SER A 311 5.42 -3.21 10.92
N SER A 312 5.45 -4.47 10.48
CA SER A 312 5.22 -5.63 11.36
C SER A 312 6.45 -5.94 12.23
N GLY A 313 6.21 -6.40 13.47
CA GLY A 313 7.26 -6.63 14.47
C GLY A 313 7.10 -7.91 15.29
N PRO A 314 7.02 -9.09 14.65
CA PRO A 314 6.93 -10.37 15.36
C PRO A 314 8.25 -10.76 16.06
N SER A 315 8.16 -11.66 17.03
CA SER A 315 9.29 -12.29 17.71
C SER A 315 9.38 -13.78 17.40
N PHE A 316 10.56 -14.25 17.02
CA PHE A 316 10.84 -15.65 16.70
C PHE A 316 11.95 -16.17 17.60
N LYS A 317 11.64 -17.22 18.39
CA LYS A 317 12.57 -17.82 19.34
C LYS A 317 12.75 -19.29 19.03
N ARG A 318 14.00 -19.72 18.83
CA ARG A 318 14.36 -21.13 18.60
C ARG A 318 13.62 -21.73 17.39
N CYS A 319 13.37 -20.93 16.37
CA CYS A 319 12.69 -21.36 15.15
C CYS A 319 13.70 -21.94 14.14
N SER A 320 13.24 -22.77 13.22
CA SER A 320 14.06 -23.26 12.11
C SER A 320 13.38 -23.12 10.76
N VAL A 321 14.16 -22.81 9.73
CA VAL A 321 13.72 -22.78 8.33
C VAL A 321 14.63 -23.66 7.50
N ARG A 322 14.04 -24.61 6.77
CA ARG A 322 14.76 -25.61 5.97
C ARG A 322 14.28 -25.67 4.53
N ASP A 323 15.21 -25.82 3.60
CA ASP A 323 14.95 -26.13 2.19
C ASP A 323 13.98 -25.15 1.49
N ALA A 324 14.04 -23.86 1.83
CA ALA A 324 13.28 -22.84 1.12
C ALA A 324 13.84 -22.64 -0.30
N LYS A 325 12.98 -22.47 -1.31
CA LYS A 325 13.47 -22.21 -2.68
C LYS A 325 13.90 -20.76 -2.91
N GLU A 326 13.20 -19.80 -2.30
CA GLU A 326 13.56 -18.38 -2.35
C GLU A 326 14.47 -18.02 -1.16
N ALA A 327 14.13 -17.01 -0.36
CA ALA A 327 14.83 -16.73 0.88
C ALA A 327 14.29 -17.61 2.02
N ALA A 328 15.14 -18.01 2.96
CA ALA A 328 14.63 -18.63 4.19
C ALA A 328 13.89 -17.61 5.06
N VAL A 329 14.42 -16.38 5.17
CA VAL A 329 13.72 -15.24 5.75
C VAL A 329 13.81 -14.03 4.82
N GLN A 330 12.67 -13.41 4.50
CA GLN A 330 12.60 -12.15 3.75
C GLN A 330 11.88 -11.09 4.57
N LEU A 331 12.48 -9.89 4.61
CA LEU A 331 12.01 -8.76 5.40
C LEU A 331 11.93 -7.54 4.48
N THR A 332 10.77 -6.92 4.39
CA THR A 332 10.48 -5.76 3.53
C THR A 332 9.75 -4.67 4.30
N GLY A 333 9.60 -3.47 3.72
CA GLY A 333 9.07 -2.27 4.38
C GLY A 333 9.81 -1.92 5.67
N ASP A 334 9.15 -1.16 6.56
CA ASP A 334 9.71 -0.79 7.88
C ASP A 334 9.60 -1.91 8.94
N SER A 335 9.73 -3.17 8.53
CA SER A 335 9.53 -4.31 9.42
C SER A 335 10.68 -4.42 10.43
N ALA A 336 10.36 -4.72 11.68
CA ALA A 336 11.34 -4.78 12.77
C ALA A 336 11.19 -6.05 13.63
N PRO A 337 11.34 -7.25 13.04
CA PRO A 337 11.23 -8.50 13.78
C PRO A 337 12.47 -8.78 14.65
N ASP A 338 12.25 -9.49 15.76
CA ASP A 338 13.30 -10.02 16.63
C ASP A 338 13.44 -11.53 16.41
N PHE A 339 14.62 -11.97 15.98
CA PHE A 339 14.99 -13.37 15.89
C PHE A 339 16.04 -13.71 16.93
N ASP A 340 15.78 -14.75 17.72
CA ASP A 340 16.71 -15.30 18.69
C ASP A 340 16.84 -16.81 18.51
N ARG A 341 18.05 -17.28 18.20
CA ARG A 341 18.35 -18.68 17.90
C ARG A 341 17.57 -19.21 16.69
N LEU A 342 17.58 -18.47 15.59
CA LEU A 342 17.05 -18.95 14.31
C LEU A 342 18.07 -19.90 13.65
N GLU A 343 17.62 -21.08 13.23
CA GLU A 343 18.40 -22.02 12.42
C GLU A 343 17.92 -21.97 10.96
N VAL A 344 18.80 -21.65 10.03
CA VAL A 344 18.52 -21.65 8.59
C VAL A 344 19.40 -22.70 7.91
N ARG A 345 18.78 -23.59 7.13
CA ARG A 345 19.49 -24.64 6.43
C ARG A 345 18.93 -24.98 5.05
N GLY A 346 19.78 -25.12 4.04
CA GLY A 346 19.42 -25.78 2.78
C GLY A 346 18.67 -24.90 1.75
N GLY A 347 19.07 -25.03 0.48
CA GLY A 347 18.25 -24.75 -0.72
C GLY A 347 17.94 -23.30 -1.07
N ALA A 348 18.13 -22.36 -0.14
CA ALA A 348 17.68 -20.98 -0.28
C ALA A 348 18.60 -20.11 -1.14
N ALA A 349 18.00 -19.21 -1.92
CA ALA A 349 18.67 -18.13 -2.64
C ALA A 349 19.24 -17.05 -1.70
N ALA A 350 18.77 -16.98 -0.46
CA ALA A 350 19.38 -16.20 0.63
C ALA A 350 18.96 -16.79 1.99
N GLY A 351 19.83 -16.73 2.99
CA GLY A 351 19.47 -17.16 4.34
C GLY A 351 18.51 -16.17 5.00
N VAL A 352 18.98 -14.95 5.24
CA VAL A 352 18.15 -13.83 5.69
C VAL A 352 18.33 -12.66 4.74
N ARG A 353 17.23 -12.08 4.26
CA ARG A 353 17.23 -10.92 3.36
C ARG A 353 16.45 -9.77 3.98
N ALA A 354 17.08 -8.60 4.14
CA ALA A 354 16.46 -7.36 4.60
C ALA A 354 16.49 -6.29 3.52
N LEU A 355 15.32 -5.73 3.21
CA LEU A 355 15.06 -4.78 2.12
C LEU A 355 14.21 -3.59 2.60
N GLU A 356 14.16 -2.51 1.83
CA GLU A 356 13.11 -1.47 1.92
C GLU A 356 12.94 -0.83 3.32
N GLY A 357 14.05 -0.61 4.04
CA GLY A 357 14.03 0.02 5.37
C GLY A 357 13.94 -0.95 6.56
N ALA A 358 13.72 -2.24 6.29
CA ALA A 358 13.56 -3.29 7.30
C ALA A 358 14.75 -3.31 8.26
N ASN A 359 14.49 -3.45 9.55
CA ASN A 359 15.49 -3.34 10.60
C ASN A 359 15.38 -4.50 11.62
N PRO A 360 15.73 -5.73 11.24
CA PRO A 360 15.70 -6.88 12.13
C PRO A 360 16.79 -6.87 13.19
N MET A 361 16.48 -7.48 14.33
CA MET A 361 17.46 -7.92 15.33
C MET A 361 17.67 -9.43 15.18
N LEU A 362 18.87 -9.86 14.81
CA LEU A 362 19.25 -11.25 14.55
C LEU A 362 20.28 -11.69 15.59
N ARG A 363 19.85 -12.42 16.62
CA ARG A 363 20.72 -12.90 17.70
C ARG A 363 20.89 -14.40 17.63
N ARG A 364 22.14 -14.89 17.77
CA ARG A 364 22.44 -16.32 17.77
C ARG A 364 21.92 -17.03 16.52
N LEU A 365 22.01 -16.35 15.37
CA LEU A 365 21.61 -16.90 14.08
C LEU A 365 22.61 -17.98 13.67
N ASN A 366 22.11 -19.12 13.19
CA ASN A 366 22.92 -20.15 12.57
C ASN A 366 22.44 -20.34 11.13
N VAL A 367 23.28 -20.00 10.16
CA VAL A 367 23.01 -20.20 8.72
C VAL A 367 24.02 -21.21 8.18
N SER A 368 23.52 -22.26 7.53
CA SER A 368 24.35 -23.30 6.90
C SER A 368 23.74 -23.83 5.61
N ASP A 369 24.56 -24.35 4.70
CA ASP A 369 24.12 -25.05 3.48
C ASP A 369 23.17 -24.21 2.57
N VAL A 370 23.39 -22.90 2.46
CA VAL A 370 22.54 -21.97 1.67
C VAL A 370 23.14 -21.74 0.28
N ALA A 371 22.33 -21.73 -0.78
CA ALA A 371 22.83 -21.59 -2.15
C ALA A 371 23.28 -20.16 -2.51
N GLY A 372 22.67 -19.14 -1.92
CA GLY A 372 23.06 -17.75 -2.10
C GLY A 372 23.83 -17.15 -0.92
N ALA A 373 23.52 -15.90 -0.58
CA ALA A 373 24.16 -15.20 0.54
C ALA A 373 23.58 -15.67 1.89
N GLY A 374 24.40 -15.71 2.93
CA GLY A 374 23.94 -16.08 4.28
C GLY A 374 23.01 -15.02 4.86
N VAL A 375 23.50 -13.78 4.96
CA VAL A 375 22.71 -12.60 5.30
C VAL A 375 22.89 -11.55 4.20
N GLU A 376 21.80 -11.02 3.69
CA GLU A 376 21.76 -10.03 2.62
C GLU A 376 20.99 -8.79 3.09
N VAL A 377 21.64 -7.62 3.06
CA VAL A 377 21.04 -6.34 3.44
C VAL A 377 21.20 -5.38 2.26
N THR A 378 20.10 -5.13 1.54
CA THR A 378 20.15 -4.34 0.30
C THR A 378 18.95 -3.41 0.16
N ARG A 379 18.98 -2.50 -0.83
CA ARG A 379 17.88 -1.58 -1.15
C ARG A 379 17.40 -0.77 0.05
N GLY A 380 18.35 -0.16 0.78
CA GLY A 380 18.06 0.61 2.00
C GLY A 380 17.67 -0.21 3.23
N GLY A 381 17.75 -1.54 3.16
CA GLY A 381 17.57 -2.42 4.32
C GLY A 381 18.59 -2.13 5.41
N ARG A 382 18.21 -2.41 6.65
CA ARG A 382 19.05 -2.29 7.83
C ARG A 382 19.15 -3.62 8.57
N GLY A 383 19.89 -3.66 9.67
CA GLY A 383 19.75 -4.73 10.65
C GLY A 383 20.97 -4.94 11.52
N ARG A 384 20.77 -5.76 12.55
CA ARG A 384 21.82 -6.10 13.52
C ARG A 384 21.96 -7.61 13.65
N VAL A 385 23.15 -8.13 13.37
CA VAL A 385 23.51 -9.54 13.54
C VAL A 385 24.47 -9.67 14.72
N GLU A 386 24.15 -10.50 15.71
CA GLU A 386 24.98 -10.70 16.90
C GLU A 386 25.12 -12.16 17.30
N HIS A 387 26.31 -12.55 17.78
CA HIS A 387 26.57 -13.88 18.34
C HIS A 387 26.24 -15.03 17.38
N SER A 388 26.47 -14.82 16.08
CA SER A 388 25.96 -15.69 15.02
C SER A 388 27.06 -16.51 14.35
N GLU A 389 26.66 -17.60 13.69
CA GLU A 389 27.52 -18.46 12.88
C GLU A 389 26.92 -18.58 11.47
N ILE A 390 27.70 -18.24 10.46
CA ILE A 390 27.31 -18.32 9.05
C ILE A 390 28.35 -19.17 8.35
N SER A 391 27.91 -20.28 7.75
CA SER A 391 28.81 -21.24 7.11
C SER A 391 28.22 -21.85 5.85
N ALA A 392 29.06 -22.45 5.01
CA ALA A 392 28.63 -23.23 3.85
C ALA A 392 27.62 -22.49 2.94
N THR A 393 27.92 -21.24 2.58
CA THR A 393 27.08 -20.41 1.70
C THR A 393 27.60 -20.45 0.26
N GLY A 394 26.73 -20.47 -0.75
CA GLY A 394 27.15 -20.49 -2.15
C GLY A 394 27.61 -19.14 -2.69
N GLN A 395 27.27 -18.03 -2.02
CA GLN A 395 27.81 -16.69 -2.28
C GLN A 395 28.52 -16.15 -1.02
N ALA A 396 28.46 -14.84 -0.79
CA ALA A 396 29.03 -14.21 0.38
C ALA A 396 28.28 -14.60 1.66
N GLY A 397 28.99 -14.75 2.77
CA GLY A 397 28.36 -15.04 4.05
C GLY A 397 27.49 -13.88 4.52
N VAL A 398 28.01 -12.66 4.43
CA VAL A 398 27.26 -11.41 4.63
C VAL A 398 27.45 -10.51 3.41
N ARG A 399 26.35 -10.06 2.80
CA ARG A 399 26.32 -9.14 1.67
C ARG A 399 25.54 -7.89 2.03
N ILE A 400 26.17 -6.72 1.89
CA ILE A 400 25.56 -5.42 2.16
C ILE A 400 25.79 -4.54 0.94
N ALA A 401 24.73 -4.03 0.29
CA ALA A 401 24.85 -3.24 -0.94
C ALA A 401 23.62 -2.34 -1.15
N ASP A 402 23.60 -1.53 -2.21
CA ASP A 402 22.43 -0.76 -2.66
C ASP A 402 21.79 0.09 -1.54
N GLY A 403 22.62 0.82 -0.78
CA GLY A 403 22.16 1.65 0.33
C GLY A 403 21.90 0.90 1.64
N GLY A 404 22.21 -0.40 1.73
CA GLY A 404 22.02 -1.18 2.94
C GLY A 404 22.97 -0.80 4.08
N ASP A 405 22.50 -0.85 5.33
CA ASP A 405 23.31 -0.54 6.52
C ASP A 405 23.18 -1.65 7.57
N ALA A 406 24.26 -2.39 7.82
CA ALA A 406 24.24 -3.50 8.76
C ALA A 406 25.35 -3.44 9.81
N TYR A 407 24.98 -3.74 11.04
CA TYR A 407 25.91 -4.04 12.12
C TYR A 407 26.04 -5.56 12.28
N VAL A 408 27.28 -6.06 12.27
CA VAL A 408 27.62 -7.46 12.51
C VAL A 408 28.60 -7.54 13.67
N GLY A 409 28.16 -8.10 14.79
CA GLY A 409 28.92 -8.20 16.03
C GLY A 409 29.13 -9.65 16.47
N THR A 410 30.31 -9.99 16.99
CA THR A 410 30.59 -11.32 17.60
C THR A 410 30.12 -12.48 16.70
N THR A 411 30.42 -12.41 15.41
CA THR A 411 29.90 -13.34 14.41
C THR A 411 31.04 -14.04 13.69
N THR A 412 30.90 -15.35 13.49
CA THR A 412 31.83 -16.18 12.72
C THR A 412 31.26 -16.44 11.34
N VAL A 413 32.03 -16.16 10.29
CA VAL A 413 31.66 -16.42 8.91
C VAL A 413 32.73 -17.30 8.27
N ARG A 414 32.38 -18.48 7.79
CA ARG A 414 33.35 -19.41 7.19
C ARG A 414 32.81 -20.19 6.01
N GLU A 415 33.68 -20.86 5.26
CA GLU A 415 33.29 -21.82 4.21
C GLU A 415 32.29 -21.24 3.18
N THR A 416 32.56 -20.03 2.69
CA THR A 416 31.68 -19.32 1.75
C THR A 416 32.05 -19.62 0.29
N GLY A 417 31.16 -19.34 -0.66
CA GLY A 417 31.41 -19.53 -2.10
C GLY A 417 32.06 -18.31 -2.77
N ALA A 418 31.95 -17.15 -2.11
CA ALA A 418 32.60 -15.89 -2.47
C ALA A 418 33.32 -15.29 -1.25
N ALA A 419 33.47 -13.97 -1.17
CA ALA A 419 34.01 -13.29 0.01
C ALA A 419 33.18 -13.57 1.27
N CYS A 420 33.79 -13.67 2.47
CA CYS A 420 32.98 -13.91 3.68
C CYS A 420 32.05 -12.73 3.98
N VAL A 421 32.58 -11.51 3.88
CA VAL A 421 31.79 -10.28 3.96
C VAL A 421 32.03 -9.46 2.70
N SER A 422 30.96 -9.01 2.05
CA SER A 422 30.99 -8.17 0.85
C SER A 422 30.19 -6.89 1.09
N VAL A 423 30.84 -5.74 0.91
CA VAL A 423 30.23 -4.41 1.02
C VAL A 423 30.25 -3.76 -0.35
N GLY A 424 29.10 -3.78 -1.02
CA GLY A 424 28.85 -3.22 -2.35
C GLY A 424 28.58 -1.71 -2.33
N GLY A 425 28.33 -1.14 -3.51
CA GLY A 425 28.10 0.30 -3.67
C GLY A 425 26.94 0.83 -2.83
N GLY A 426 27.18 1.95 -2.13
CA GLY A 426 26.24 2.57 -1.19
C GLY A 426 26.00 1.77 0.09
N GLY A 427 26.60 0.57 0.23
CA GLY A 427 26.48 -0.25 1.42
C GLY A 427 27.37 0.25 2.56
N VAL A 428 26.85 0.22 3.78
CA VAL A 428 27.57 0.58 5.01
C VAL A 428 27.61 -0.63 5.94
N ALA A 429 28.80 -1.06 6.33
CA ALA A 429 28.98 -2.22 7.19
C ALA A 429 29.80 -1.86 8.43
N THR A 430 29.27 -2.20 9.60
CA THR A 430 30.04 -2.17 10.86
C THR A 430 30.30 -3.60 11.33
N LEU A 431 31.57 -4.03 11.29
CA LEU A 431 32.01 -5.32 11.81
C LEU A 431 32.71 -5.13 13.15
N ARG A 432 32.32 -5.92 14.17
CA ARG A 432 32.92 -5.83 15.49
C ARG A 432 33.08 -7.19 16.14
N ASP A 433 34.29 -7.51 16.62
CA ASP A 433 34.56 -8.79 17.28
C ASP A 433 34.24 -10.00 16.37
N CYS A 434 34.46 -9.89 15.07
CA CYS A 434 34.10 -10.91 14.08
C CYS A 434 35.29 -11.77 13.63
N GLU A 435 35.00 -13.00 13.25
CA GLU A 435 35.98 -13.91 12.65
C GLU A 435 35.50 -14.30 11.24
N VAL A 436 36.33 -14.04 10.23
CA VAL A 436 36.09 -14.49 8.85
C VAL A 436 37.20 -15.46 8.44
N ALA A 437 36.81 -16.64 7.94
CA ALA A 437 37.75 -17.71 7.66
C ALA A 437 37.39 -18.51 6.40
N ASP A 438 38.38 -19.18 5.83
CA ASP A 438 38.19 -20.25 4.84
C ASP A 438 37.38 -19.82 3.58
N SER A 439 37.55 -18.56 3.14
CA SER A 439 36.99 -18.07 1.88
C SER A 439 37.80 -18.53 0.67
N PRO A 440 37.16 -18.93 -0.45
CA PRO A 440 37.83 -19.15 -1.73
C PRO A 440 38.28 -17.84 -2.41
N GLN A 441 37.88 -16.69 -1.88
CA GLN A 441 38.20 -15.36 -2.37
C GLN A 441 38.82 -14.51 -1.23
N GLU A 442 38.32 -13.30 -1.01
CA GLU A 442 38.72 -12.40 0.07
C GLU A 442 37.95 -12.69 1.38
N GLY A 443 38.57 -12.45 2.53
CA GLY A 443 37.86 -12.51 3.81
C GLY A 443 36.81 -11.40 3.89
N VAL A 444 37.24 -10.15 3.74
CA VAL A 444 36.35 -8.99 3.64
C VAL A 444 36.64 -8.22 2.36
N LEU A 445 35.60 -8.00 1.55
CA LEU A 445 35.65 -7.23 0.31
C LEU A 445 34.83 -5.95 0.47
N VAL A 446 35.46 -4.81 0.21
CA VAL A 446 34.79 -3.51 0.06
C VAL A 446 34.91 -3.11 -1.41
N GLU A 447 33.77 -3.01 -2.09
CA GLU A 447 33.67 -2.66 -3.51
C GLU A 447 33.58 -1.13 -3.69
N ASP A 448 33.44 -0.69 -4.94
CA ASP A 448 33.29 0.73 -5.28
C ASP A 448 32.06 1.34 -4.59
N GLY A 449 32.25 2.48 -3.92
CA GLY A 449 31.22 3.17 -3.15
C GLY A 449 30.77 2.48 -1.86
N GLY A 450 31.39 1.36 -1.45
CA GLY A 450 31.12 0.69 -0.18
C GLY A 450 31.91 1.29 0.99
N GLU A 451 31.33 1.26 2.19
CA GLU A 451 31.96 1.76 3.42
C GLU A 451 32.01 0.68 4.51
N LEU A 452 33.21 0.44 5.03
CA LEU A 452 33.46 -0.54 6.09
C LEU A 452 34.07 0.11 7.33
N THR A 453 33.46 -0.11 8.49
CA THR A 453 34.11 0.08 9.80
C THR A 453 34.31 -1.29 10.44
N ALA A 454 35.55 -1.75 10.58
CA ALA A 454 35.88 -3.01 11.23
C ALA A 454 36.71 -2.77 12.49
N ALA A 455 36.30 -3.38 13.60
CA ALA A 455 36.99 -3.29 14.88
C ALA A 455 37.16 -4.67 15.52
N ARG A 456 38.40 -5.06 15.85
CA ARG A 456 38.70 -6.41 16.42
C ARG A 456 38.15 -7.53 15.53
N THR A 457 38.33 -7.40 14.22
CA THR A 457 37.92 -8.40 13.24
C THR A 457 39.13 -9.17 12.74
N ARG A 458 39.04 -10.51 12.76
CA ARG A 458 40.11 -11.41 12.32
C ARG A 458 39.75 -12.07 11.00
N ALA A 459 40.59 -11.90 9.98
CA ALA A 459 40.51 -12.57 8.69
C ALA A 459 41.62 -13.61 8.57
N ARG A 460 41.26 -14.89 8.42
CA ARG A 460 42.26 -15.96 8.32
C ARG A 460 42.03 -16.96 7.20
N SER A 461 43.08 -17.63 6.76
CA SER A 461 43.00 -18.77 5.84
C SER A 461 42.24 -18.49 4.53
N CYS A 462 42.19 -17.23 4.08
CA CYS A 462 41.50 -16.87 2.84
C CYS A 462 42.42 -17.09 1.63
N ARG A 463 41.87 -17.58 0.51
CA ARG A 463 42.67 -17.91 -0.69
C ARG A 463 43.21 -16.69 -1.44
N ARG A 464 42.60 -15.52 -1.26
CA ARG A 464 43.12 -14.25 -1.80
C ARG A 464 43.60 -13.39 -0.65
N TYR A 465 42.87 -12.34 -0.32
CA TYR A 465 43.30 -11.34 0.65
C TYR A 465 42.50 -11.45 1.95
N GLY A 466 43.08 -11.10 3.09
CA GLY A 466 42.33 -11.00 4.34
C GLY A 466 41.29 -9.88 4.24
N PHE A 467 41.74 -8.65 3.98
CA PHE A 467 40.89 -7.49 3.68
C PHE A 467 41.26 -6.92 2.32
N ARG A 468 40.26 -6.70 1.45
CA ARG A 468 40.45 -6.00 0.17
C ARG A 468 39.53 -4.80 0.08
N ILE A 469 40.15 -3.63 -0.11
CA ILE A 469 39.45 -2.38 -0.36
C ILE A 469 39.67 -2.05 -1.83
N ALA A 470 38.65 -2.31 -2.66
CA ALA A 470 38.67 -2.06 -4.10
C ALA A 470 38.63 -0.55 -4.41
N GLN A 471 38.80 -0.20 -5.68
CA GLN A 471 38.74 1.19 -6.13
C GLN A 471 37.41 1.85 -5.71
N GLY A 472 37.50 3.01 -5.05
CA GLY A 472 36.34 3.79 -4.60
C GLY A 472 35.74 3.34 -3.25
N GLY A 473 36.19 2.20 -2.71
CA GLY A 473 35.79 1.73 -1.38
C GLY A 473 36.47 2.51 -0.24
N ARG A 474 35.77 2.64 0.89
CA ARG A 474 36.24 3.30 2.11
C ARG A 474 36.30 2.30 3.26
N ALA A 475 37.35 2.39 4.08
CA ALA A 475 37.49 1.48 5.21
C ALA A 475 38.21 2.10 6.42
N ALA A 476 37.72 1.80 7.61
CA ALA A 476 38.41 2.02 8.87
C ALA A 476 38.62 0.67 9.57
N LEU A 477 39.87 0.22 9.65
CA LEU A 477 40.29 -1.01 10.32
C LEU A 477 40.97 -0.65 11.64
N ASN A 478 40.42 -1.11 12.76
CA ASN A 478 40.93 -0.83 14.10
C ASN A 478 41.14 -2.13 14.88
N ARG A 479 42.39 -2.44 15.26
CA ARG A 479 42.74 -3.71 15.94
C ARG A 479 42.30 -4.94 15.16
N CYS A 480 42.37 -4.89 13.84
CA CYS A 480 42.05 -6.02 12.97
C CYS A 480 43.28 -6.91 12.75
N GLU A 481 43.03 -8.19 12.52
CA GLU A 481 44.07 -9.20 12.28
C GLU A 481 43.89 -9.84 10.91
N ALA A 482 44.94 -9.93 10.10
CA ALA A 482 44.94 -10.72 8.86
C ALA A 482 46.04 -11.78 8.90
N VAL A 483 45.66 -13.06 9.02
CA VAL A 483 46.57 -14.15 9.38
C VAL A 483 46.48 -15.33 8.42
N ASP A 484 47.61 -15.88 7.99
CA ASP A 484 47.68 -17.12 7.20
C ASP A 484 46.87 -17.09 5.89
N ASN A 485 46.72 -15.93 5.25
CA ASN A 485 46.04 -15.81 3.96
C ASN A 485 47.00 -16.14 2.81
N THR A 486 46.51 -16.73 1.72
CA THR A 486 47.39 -17.13 0.60
C THR A 486 47.93 -15.94 -0.20
N GLY A 487 47.19 -14.83 -0.25
CA GLY A 487 47.63 -13.56 -0.84
C GLY A 487 48.06 -12.55 0.22
N ASP A 488 47.86 -11.25 -0.06
CA ASP A 488 48.17 -10.16 0.86
C ASP A 488 47.22 -10.15 2.09
N GLY A 489 47.73 -9.76 3.26
CA GLY A 489 46.89 -9.59 4.47
C GLY A 489 45.84 -8.50 4.29
N ILE A 490 46.29 -7.28 4.00
CA ILE A 490 45.44 -6.11 3.67
C ILE A 490 45.84 -5.57 2.30
N ARG A 491 44.89 -5.54 1.37
CA ARG A 491 45.04 -5.04 0.01
C ARG A 491 44.24 -3.76 -0.20
N VAL A 492 44.93 -2.67 -0.53
CA VAL A 492 44.31 -1.35 -0.78
C VAL A 492 44.51 -0.94 -2.24
N ASP A 493 43.42 -1.00 -3.01
CA ASP A 493 43.35 -0.53 -4.40
C ASP A 493 42.64 0.83 -4.50
N SER A 494 42.06 1.34 -3.41
CA SER A 494 41.29 2.58 -3.35
C SER A 494 42.14 3.86 -3.26
N ALA A 495 41.64 4.93 -3.89
CA ALA A 495 42.12 6.29 -3.69
C ALA A 495 41.39 7.02 -2.55
N GLU A 496 40.28 6.47 -2.07
CA GLU A 496 39.45 7.05 -1.01
C GLU A 496 40.07 6.88 0.39
N ALA A 497 39.39 7.40 1.41
CA ALA A 497 39.86 7.33 2.79
C ALA A 497 39.92 5.89 3.31
N VAL A 498 41.15 5.45 3.65
CA VAL A 498 41.40 4.16 4.28
C VAL A 498 42.28 4.36 5.50
N ARG A 499 41.82 3.91 6.67
CA ARG A 499 42.58 3.97 7.93
C ARG A 499 42.86 2.57 8.44
N VAL A 500 44.12 2.30 8.76
CA VAL A 500 44.57 1.05 9.39
C VAL A 500 45.27 1.43 10.69
N HIS A 501 44.65 1.10 11.82
CA HIS A 501 45.09 1.51 13.14
C HIS A 501 45.20 0.30 14.08
N ASP A 502 46.34 0.14 14.77
CA ASP A 502 46.61 -0.97 15.72
C ASP A 502 46.41 -2.38 15.12
N CYS A 503 46.62 -2.57 13.81
CA CYS A 503 46.36 -3.85 13.15
C CYS A 503 47.57 -4.79 13.17
N ALA A 504 47.33 -6.10 13.08
CA ALA A 504 48.37 -7.12 12.98
C ALA A 504 48.19 -7.96 11.71
N VAL A 505 49.26 -8.17 10.95
CA VAL A 505 49.26 -8.94 9.71
C VAL A 505 50.42 -9.93 9.71
N SER A 506 50.12 -11.23 9.69
CA SER A 506 51.16 -12.26 9.81
C SER A 506 50.92 -13.56 9.04
N GLY A 507 51.98 -14.23 8.62
CA GLY A 507 51.87 -15.55 7.98
C GLY A 507 51.24 -15.53 6.58
N ASN A 508 51.12 -14.36 5.94
CA ASN A 508 50.45 -14.25 4.65
C ASN A 508 51.40 -14.55 3.48
N GLY A 509 50.91 -15.26 2.46
CA GLY A 509 51.68 -15.62 1.25
C GLY A 509 51.98 -14.44 0.31
N GLY A 510 51.44 -13.26 0.62
CA GLY A 510 51.75 -11.99 -0.01
C GLY A 510 52.44 -11.00 0.93
N SER A 511 52.18 -9.72 0.75
CA SER A 511 52.58 -8.68 1.71
C SER A 511 51.62 -8.65 2.89
N GLY A 512 52.05 -8.18 4.06
CA GLY A 512 51.15 -7.89 5.17
C GLY A 512 50.17 -6.78 4.81
N LEU A 513 50.67 -5.65 4.30
CA LEU A 513 49.88 -4.59 3.69
C LEU A 513 50.47 -4.17 2.34
N ARG A 514 49.63 -4.13 1.30
CA ARG A 514 50.01 -3.68 -0.05
C ARG A 514 49.03 -2.65 -0.59
N GLN A 515 49.57 -1.52 -1.00
CA GLN A 515 48.90 -0.45 -1.75
C GLN A 515 49.33 -0.51 -3.22
N LEU A 516 48.38 -0.71 -4.15
CA LEU A 516 48.69 -0.68 -5.59
C LEU A 516 48.68 0.74 -6.18
N LYS A 517 47.72 1.55 -5.76
CA LYS A 517 47.55 2.92 -6.21
C LYS A 517 47.98 3.86 -5.10
N PRO A 518 49.04 4.65 -5.26
CA PRO A 518 49.44 5.65 -4.28
C PRO A 518 48.27 6.60 -3.99
N SER A 519 47.95 6.77 -2.72
CA SER A 519 46.94 7.73 -2.25
C SER A 519 47.42 8.37 -0.96
N ALA A 520 47.31 9.70 -0.88
CA ALA A 520 47.58 10.47 0.32
C ALA A 520 46.52 10.29 1.42
N ARG A 521 45.44 9.56 1.13
CA ARG A 521 44.31 9.30 2.04
C ARG A 521 44.38 7.93 2.74
N LEU A 522 45.47 7.18 2.53
CA LEU A 522 45.79 5.99 3.32
C LEU A 522 46.57 6.40 4.56
N ALA A 523 46.00 6.19 5.75
CA ALA A 523 46.68 6.37 7.02
C ALA A 523 46.94 5.00 7.67
N VAL A 524 48.20 4.71 7.98
CA VAL A 524 48.63 3.47 8.65
C VAL A 524 49.35 3.85 9.95
N GLU A 525 48.77 3.44 11.08
CA GLU A 525 49.28 3.70 12.43
C GLU A 525 49.37 2.38 13.20
N ASN A 526 50.51 2.13 13.84
CA ASN A 526 50.76 0.93 14.66
C ASN A 526 50.44 -0.41 13.95
N LEU A 527 50.82 -0.57 12.68
CA LEU A 527 50.73 -1.85 11.97
C LEU A 527 51.88 -2.77 12.39
N THR A 528 51.55 -3.94 12.93
CA THR A 528 52.52 -5.01 13.19
C THR A 528 52.51 -5.99 12.02
N SER A 529 53.62 -6.11 11.30
CA SER A 529 53.76 -7.01 10.14
C SER A 529 54.92 -7.98 10.36
N ALA A 530 54.65 -9.28 10.32
CA ALA A 530 55.64 -10.32 10.59
C ALA A 530 55.37 -11.59 9.78
N GLU A 531 56.40 -12.35 9.42
CA GLU A 531 56.26 -13.68 8.81
C GLU A 531 55.42 -13.70 7.51
N ASN A 532 55.41 -12.61 6.74
CA ASN A 532 54.78 -12.54 5.42
C ASN A 532 55.82 -12.81 4.31
N ASP A 533 55.41 -13.45 3.21
CA ASP A 533 56.33 -13.88 2.13
C ASP A 533 56.94 -12.69 1.35
N LEU A 534 56.22 -11.56 1.29
CA LEU A 534 56.65 -10.34 0.62
C LEU A 534 56.69 -9.16 1.60
N PRO A 535 57.59 -8.18 1.40
CA PRO A 535 57.62 -6.98 2.23
C PRO A 535 56.37 -6.13 2.00
N ASP A 536 55.98 -5.37 3.02
CA ASP A 536 54.89 -4.40 2.88
C ASP A 536 55.26 -3.29 1.90
N SER A 537 54.27 -2.82 1.14
CA SER A 537 54.47 -1.76 0.15
C SER A 537 53.33 -0.75 0.24
N TYR A 538 53.54 0.29 1.04
CA TYR A 538 52.64 1.42 1.20
C TYR A 538 53.44 2.69 1.52
N GLY A 539 53.03 3.85 0.98
CA GLY A 539 53.59 5.14 1.39
C GLY A 539 54.95 5.57 0.79
N GLU A 540 55.27 5.26 -0.47
CA GLU A 540 56.40 5.93 -1.14
C GLU A 540 56.00 7.25 -1.84
N LEU A 541 56.28 8.37 -1.15
CA LEU A 541 56.60 9.68 -1.73
C LEU A 541 57.80 10.24 -0.95
N THR A 542 59.00 9.76 -1.25
CA THR A 542 60.25 10.42 -0.82
C THR A 542 60.78 11.31 -1.94
N ALA A 543 60.71 12.63 -1.74
CA ALA A 543 61.65 13.58 -2.32
C ALA A 543 62.25 14.43 -1.19
N ALA A 544 63.56 14.34 -1.05
CA ALA A 544 64.36 14.86 0.05
C ALA A 544 64.66 16.37 -0.06
N SER A 545 64.72 17.03 1.10
CA SER A 545 65.69 18.07 1.55
C SER A 545 64.99 19.07 2.50
N GLY A 546 65.43 19.38 3.71
CA GLY A 546 66.52 18.92 4.55
C GLY A 546 66.60 19.78 5.83
N GLY A 547 66.92 19.15 6.97
CA GLY A 547 67.56 19.80 8.13
C GLY A 547 66.67 20.31 9.28
N PRO A 548 67.18 20.33 10.53
CA PRO A 548 66.47 19.74 11.68
C PRO A 548 66.20 20.70 12.86
N GLY A 549 65.32 20.30 13.78
CA GLY A 549 65.32 20.86 15.14
C GLY A 549 64.00 20.71 15.91
N ALA A 550 63.86 19.60 16.64
CA ALA A 550 62.92 19.52 17.75
C ALA A 550 63.58 20.08 19.03
N THR A 551 62.89 20.93 19.80
CA THR A 551 62.73 20.84 21.27
C THR A 551 61.98 22.04 21.87
N ALA A 552 60.85 21.74 22.53
CA ALA A 552 60.46 22.09 23.92
C ALA A 552 60.40 23.54 24.46
N TYR A 553 59.22 23.85 25.05
CA TYR A 553 58.93 24.51 26.35
C TYR A 553 59.16 26.03 26.60
N GLY A 554 58.04 26.79 26.60
CA GLY A 554 57.59 27.87 27.54
C GLY A 554 58.43 29.15 27.74
N PRO A 555 57.97 30.18 28.51
CA PRO A 555 56.66 30.47 29.10
C PRO A 555 56.17 31.96 29.02
N ARG A 556 54.95 32.20 29.53
CA ARG A 556 54.29 33.39 30.15
C ARG A 556 54.89 34.83 30.11
N GLY A 557 53.96 35.80 30.06
CA GLY A 557 54.01 37.15 30.68
C GLY A 557 53.13 38.14 29.88
N GLU A 558 51.87 38.45 30.24
CA GLU A 558 51.40 39.42 31.27
C GLU A 558 52.02 40.83 31.18
N GLU A 559 51.20 41.82 30.80
CA GLU A 559 51.04 43.18 31.39
C GLU A 559 49.90 43.87 30.59
N ASP A 560 48.67 44.05 31.07
CA ASP A 560 48.11 44.77 32.24
C ASP A 560 47.85 46.28 32.00
N ARG A 561 46.70 46.75 32.53
CA ARG A 561 46.21 48.14 32.80
C ARG A 561 45.29 48.82 31.78
N GLU A 562 43.98 48.91 32.07
CA GLU A 562 43.25 49.93 32.89
C GLU A 562 42.91 51.20 32.09
N GLY A 563 41.71 51.80 32.13
CA GLY A 563 40.49 51.52 32.86
C GLY A 563 39.36 52.53 32.55
N LYS A 564 38.13 52.10 32.88
CA LYS A 564 36.97 52.84 33.46
C LYS A 564 36.40 54.14 32.84
N ALA A 565 35.15 53.98 32.39
CA ALA A 565 33.88 54.53 32.94
C ALA A 565 33.40 55.97 32.62
N GLY A 566 32.10 56.06 32.27
CA GLY A 566 31.24 57.26 32.37
C GLY A 566 30.34 57.51 31.14
N SER A 567 29.22 56.78 30.97
CA SER A 567 27.83 57.25 31.17
C SER A 567 27.29 58.34 30.21
N SER A 568 26.30 58.00 29.38
CA SER A 568 24.95 58.64 29.39
C SER A 568 24.04 58.11 28.27
N SER A 569 22.98 57.38 28.68
CA SER A 569 21.56 57.46 28.22
C SER A 569 21.18 57.91 26.81
N ARG A 570 20.41 57.04 26.11
CA ARG A 570 19.03 57.26 25.55
C ARG A 570 18.61 55.97 24.81
N GLU A 571 17.68 55.20 25.38
CA GLU A 571 16.25 55.12 24.99
C GLU A 571 15.99 54.49 23.61
N GLY A 572 15.27 53.37 23.59
CA GLY A 572 14.55 52.91 22.40
C GLY A 572 14.36 51.39 22.27
N ALA A 573 13.15 50.93 22.57
CA ALA A 573 12.51 49.70 22.08
C ALA A 573 13.03 48.33 22.59
N GLN A 574 12.40 47.89 23.69
CA GLN A 574 12.02 46.49 23.85
C GLN A 574 11.05 46.11 22.73
N SER A 575 11.37 45.07 21.95
CA SER A 575 10.40 44.33 21.14
C SER A 575 10.43 42.88 21.56
N ALA A 576 9.24 42.37 21.82
CA ALA A 576 8.92 41.13 22.48
C ALA A 576 9.39 39.89 21.71
N ALA A 577 9.79 38.87 22.49
CA ALA A 577 9.82 37.49 22.04
C ALA A 577 8.45 37.07 21.50
N PRO A 578 8.36 36.28 20.41
CA PRO A 578 7.08 35.81 19.90
C PRO A 578 6.39 34.93 20.95
N ALA A 579 5.11 35.25 21.19
CA ALA A 579 4.28 34.66 22.21
C ALA A 579 4.15 33.14 22.02
N ALA A 580 4.37 32.38 23.10
CA ALA A 580 3.90 31.00 23.21
C ALA A 580 2.38 30.97 22.96
N SER A 581 1.95 30.13 22.03
CA SER A 581 0.56 29.96 21.66
C SER A 581 -0.28 29.56 22.88
N ARG A 582 -1.26 30.40 23.20
CA ARG A 582 -2.31 30.13 24.18
C ARG A 582 -3.06 28.86 23.70
N LYS A 583 -3.23 27.85 24.55
CA LYS A 583 -4.12 26.71 24.22
C LYS A 583 -5.53 27.28 23.97
N PRO A 584 -6.22 26.90 22.90
CA PRO A 584 -7.59 27.36 22.65
C PRO A 584 -8.51 26.94 23.80
N ASP A 585 -9.35 27.86 24.27
CA ASP A 585 -10.20 27.70 25.45
C ASP A 585 -11.52 26.95 25.14
N GLY A 586 -11.67 26.42 23.92
CA GLY A 586 -12.77 25.52 23.53
C GLY A 586 -12.64 24.87 22.12
N PRO A 587 -13.44 23.84 21.80
CA PRO A 587 -13.45 23.12 20.52
C PRO A 587 -13.67 23.99 19.28
N LEU A 588 -14.50 25.04 19.39
CA LEU A 588 -14.73 25.98 18.28
C LEU A 588 -13.50 26.86 18.01
N GLU A 589 -12.78 27.26 19.07
CA GLU A 589 -11.51 27.97 18.91
C GLU A 589 -10.42 27.06 18.36
N ALA A 590 -10.42 25.78 18.76
CA ALA A 590 -9.51 24.78 18.20
C ALA A 590 -9.77 24.52 16.71
N LEU A 591 -11.03 24.53 16.25
CA LEU A 591 -11.38 24.47 14.84
C LEU A 591 -10.88 25.72 14.07
N ASN A 592 -11.07 26.91 14.63
CA ASN A 592 -10.59 28.15 14.02
C ASN A 592 -9.06 28.24 13.97
N ALA A 593 -8.37 27.56 14.89
CA ALA A 593 -6.91 27.49 14.94
C ALA A 593 -6.29 26.50 13.93
N LEU A 594 -7.09 25.65 13.27
CA LEU A 594 -6.59 24.82 12.17
C LEU A 594 -6.17 25.71 11.00
N VAL A 595 -5.05 25.36 10.36
CA VAL A 595 -4.56 26.07 9.17
C VAL A 595 -5.52 25.83 8.00
N GLY A 596 -5.86 26.89 7.27
CA GLY A 596 -6.74 26.83 6.10
C GLY A 596 -8.16 26.37 6.39
N LEU A 597 -8.77 25.64 5.45
CA LEU A 597 -10.11 25.06 5.58
C LEU A 597 -11.23 26.10 5.77
N ASP A 598 -11.10 27.30 5.21
CA ASP A 598 -12.06 28.39 5.44
C ASP A 598 -13.49 28.04 5.01
N GLY A 599 -13.64 27.35 3.87
CA GLY A 599 -14.93 26.84 3.42
C GLY A 599 -15.55 25.82 4.40
N VAL A 600 -14.74 24.91 4.94
CA VAL A 600 -15.18 23.93 5.95
C VAL A 600 -15.54 24.63 7.26
N LYS A 601 -14.74 25.60 7.71
CA LYS A 601 -15.01 26.40 8.92
C LYS A 601 -16.32 27.16 8.81
N GLU A 602 -16.60 27.79 7.66
CA GLU A 602 -17.87 28.50 7.42
C GLU A 602 -19.07 27.55 7.41
N GLN A 603 -18.94 26.38 6.76
CA GLN A 603 -19.99 25.37 6.71
C GLN A 603 -20.28 24.77 8.09
N VAL A 604 -19.23 24.45 8.86
CA VAL A 604 -19.35 23.96 10.24
C VAL A 604 -19.95 25.05 11.14
N ALA A 605 -19.52 26.31 11.01
CA ALA A 605 -20.10 27.42 11.75
C ALA A 605 -21.60 27.60 11.44
N THR A 606 -21.99 27.44 10.17
CA THR A 606 -23.40 27.46 9.75
C THR A 606 -24.19 26.31 10.39
N LEU A 607 -23.65 25.09 10.42
CA LEU A 607 -24.27 23.93 11.08
C LEU A 607 -24.42 24.16 12.59
N VAL A 608 -23.42 24.72 13.24
CA VAL A 608 -23.44 25.07 14.66
C VAL A 608 -24.51 26.12 14.97
N ASN A 609 -24.59 27.17 14.15
CA ASN A 609 -25.58 28.24 14.31
C ASN A 609 -27.01 27.73 14.11
N LEU A 610 -27.22 26.82 13.16
CA LEU A 610 -28.51 26.17 12.93
C LEU A 610 -28.94 25.30 14.10
N ASN A 611 -28.03 24.50 14.68
CA ASN A 611 -28.32 23.70 15.87
C ASN A 611 -28.63 24.58 17.10
N LYS A 612 -27.88 25.68 17.29
CA LYS A 612 -28.17 26.69 18.33
C LYS A 612 -29.57 27.30 18.16
N LEU A 613 -29.98 27.58 16.93
CA LEU A 613 -31.31 28.13 16.62
C LEU A 613 -32.41 27.10 16.88
N ALA A 614 -32.23 25.84 16.48
CA ALA A 614 -33.17 24.75 16.74
C ALA A 614 -33.38 24.56 18.26
N ARG A 615 -32.30 24.56 19.04
CA ARG A 615 -32.37 24.47 20.51
C ARG A 615 -33.12 25.63 21.15
N ARG A 616 -32.90 26.86 20.69
CA ARG A 616 -33.64 28.04 21.17
C ARG A 616 -35.14 27.94 20.86
N ARG A 617 -35.52 27.34 19.72
CA ARG A 617 -36.93 27.12 19.36
C ARG A 617 -37.57 26.05 20.24
N GLU A 618 -36.87 24.95 20.50
CA GLU A 618 -37.32 23.90 21.44
C GLU A 618 -37.53 24.44 22.86
N LEU A 619 -36.55 25.19 23.40
CA LEU A 619 -36.66 25.83 24.72
C LEU A 619 -37.79 26.85 24.79
N ALA A 620 -38.16 27.45 23.65
CA ALA A 620 -39.29 28.37 23.52
C ALA A 620 -40.63 27.65 23.20
N GLY A 621 -40.67 26.31 23.19
CA GLY A 621 -41.86 25.51 22.89
C GLY A 621 -42.36 25.62 21.44
N MET A 622 -41.51 26.10 20.52
CA MET A 622 -41.85 26.25 19.10
C MET A 622 -41.41 25.01 18.31
N PRO A 623 -42.20 24.56 17.32
CA PRO A 623 -41.81 23.45 16.46
C PRO A 623 -40.51 23.81 15.69
N ALA A 624 -39.50 22.96 15.87
CA ALA A 624 -38.28 22.96 15.08
C ALA A 624 -38.52 22.17 13.78
N LEU A 625 -37.81 22.54 12.71
CA LEU A 625 -37.83 21.79 11.46
C LEU A 625 -37.09 20.46 11.67
N PRO A 626 -37.63 19.31 11.24
CA PRO A 626 -36.89 18.06 11.26
C PRO A 626 -35.72 18.17 10.27
N MET A 627 -34.50 18.22 10.78
CA MET A 627 -33.28 18.21 9.95
C MET A 627 -32.51 16.93 10.23
N SER A 628 -31.99 16.33 9.17
CA SER A 628 -31.00 15.25 9.34
C SER A 628 -29.71 15.83 9.90
N ARG A 629 -29.10 15.11 10.84
CA ARG A 629 -27.84 15.48 11.49
C ARG A 629 -26.62 14.81 10.84
N HIS A 630 -26.83 13.87 9.91
CA HIS A 630 -25.77 13.10 9.27
C HIS A 630 -25.12 13.90 8.13
N LEU A 631 -23.79 13.78 8.00
CA LEU A 631 -22.97 14.60 7.10
C LEU A 631 -22.10 13.73 6.19
N ILE A 632 -21.74 14.29 5.03
CA ILE A 632 -20.75 13.71 4.12
C ILE A 632 -19.51 14.58 4.16
N PHE A 633 -18.34 14.00 4.40
CA PHE A 633 -17.04 14.68 4.29
C PHE A 633 -16.36 14.23 3.00
N ALA A 634 -16.47 15.04 1.97
CA ALA A 634 -15.96 14.74 0.64
C ALA A 634 -14.61 15.46 0.43
N GLY A 635 -13.66 14.82 -0.24
CA GLY A 635 -12.46 15.49 -0.76
C GLY A 635 -11.17 14.66 -0.65
N PRO A 636 -10.02 15.21 -1.08
CA PRO A 636 -8.74 14.50 -1.16
C PRO A 636 -8.20 14.00 0.19
N PRO A 637 -7.31 12.99 0.23
CA PRO A 637 -6.75 12.47 1.46
C PRO A 637 -5.83 13.49 2.15
N GLY A 638 -5.75 13.43 3.48
CA GLY A 638 -4.83 14.27 4.25
C GLY A 638 -5.27 15.73 4.44
N THR A 639 -6.52 16.08 4.13
CA THR A 639 -7.12 17.42 4.36
C THR A 639 -7.72 17.62 5.75
N GLY A 640 -7.58 16.64 6.66
CA GLY A 640 -7.99 16.77 8.06
C GLY A 640 -9.44 16.39 8.40
N LYS A 641 -10.12 15.60 7.55
CA LYS A 641 -11.52 15.15 7.74
C LYS A 641 -11.79 14.56 9.13
N THR A 642 -11.01 13.57 9.56
CA THR A 642 -11.15 12.93 10.88
C THR A 642 -10.93 13.92 12.03
N THR A 643 -9.97 14.85 11.88
CA THR A 643 -9.69 15.89 12.87
C THR A 643 -10.89 16.83 13.04
N VAL A 644 -11.48 17.28 11.92
CA VAL A 644 -12.68 18.13 11.94
C VAL A 644 -13.89 17.38 12.49
N ALA A 645 -14.06 16.09 12.18
CA ALA A 645 -15.15 15.27 12.71
C ALA A 645 -15.11 15.18 14.24
N ARG A 646 -13.91 15.00 14.82
CA ARG A 646 -13.69 14.97 16.28
C ARG A 646 -14.05 16.29 16.95
N LEU A 647 -13.61 17.41 16.36
CA LEU A 647 -13.93 18.74 16.85
C LEU A 647 -15.42 19.03 16.74
N TYR A 648 -16.06 18.64 15.62
CA TYR A 648 -17.49 18.81 15.42
C TYR A 648 -18.32 18.06 16.47
N GLY A 649 -17.98 16.80 16.78
CA GLY A 649 -18.61 16.04 17.86
C GLY A 649 -18.49 16.75 19.22
N SER A 650 -17.31 17.26 19.54
CA SER A 650 -17.05 18.01 20.78
C SER A 650 -17.88 19.31 20.84
N ILE A 651 -18.00 20.03 19.74
CA ILE A 651 -18.85 21.24 19.64
C ILE A 651 -20.32 20.88 19.87
N LEU A 652 -20.82 19.78 19.31
CA LEU A 652 -22.21 19.37 19.51
C LEU A 652 -22.51 18.94 20.95
N ALA A 653 -21.53 18.35 21.65
CA ALA A 653 -21.66 18.05 23.07
C ALA A 653 -21.74 19.31 23.94
N GLU A 654 -20.89 20.31 23.68
CA GLU A 654 -20.95 21.60 24.40
C GLU A 654 -22.26 22.36 24.19
N LEU A 655 -22.97 22.09 23.10
CA LEU A 655 -24.26 22.69 22.79
C LEU A 655 -25.45 21.88 23.34
N ASP A 656 -25.19 20.84 24.14
CA ASP A 656 -26.18 19.87 24.63
C ASP A 656 -27.00 19.23 23.50
N VAL A 657 -26.45 19.15 22.28
CA VAL A 657 -27.08 18.47 21.13
C VAL A 657 -26.79 16.97 21.19
N LEU A 658 -25.59 16.60 21.64
CA LEU A 658 -25.18 15.23 21.91
C LEU A 658 -24.78 15.06 23.38
N PRO A 659 -25.06 13.92 24.02
CA PRO A 659 -24.65 13.63 25.39
C PRO A 659 -23.14 13.70 25.68
N SER A 660 -22.27 13.36 24.73
CA SER A 660 -20.81 13.26 24.98
C SER A 660 -19.91 13.67 23.81
N GLY A 661 -20.37 13.57 22.56
CA GLY A 661 -19.63 14.06 21.39
C GLY A 661 -18.35 13.31 21.05
N HIS A 662 -18.12 12.13 21.64
CA HIS A 662 -16.98 11.27 21.34
C HIS A 662 -17.02 10.78 19.88
N LEU A 663 -15.86 10.49 19.29
CA LEU A 663 -15.73 10.02 17.90
C LEU A 663 -15.39 8.52 17.90
N VAL A 664 -16.19 7.73 17.19
CA VAL A 664 -15.91 6.34 16.82
C VAL A 664 -15.57 6.32 15.34
N GLU A 665 -14.33 5.96 15.00
CA GLU A 665 -13.82 5.92 13.64
C GLU A 665 -13.72 4.47 13.15
N VAL A 666 -14.26 4.19 11.97
CA VAL A 666 -14.35 2.84 11.39
C VAL A 666 -14.18 2.87 9.86
N ALA A 667 -13.79 1.74 9.28
CA ALA A 667 -13.72 1.52 7.84
C ALA A 667 -14.62 0.35 7.40
N ARG A 668 -14.64 0.02 6.08
CA ARG A 668 -15.42 -1.12 5.56
C ARG A 668 -15.14 -2.43 6.30
N ALA A 669 -13.88 -2.72 6.62
CA ALA A 669 -13.50 -3.94 7.32
C ALA A 669 -14.18 -4.06 8.69
N ASP A 670 -14.47 -2.94 9.34
CA ASP A 670 -15.11 -2.91 10.66
C ASP A 670 -16.63 -3.09 10.59
N LEU A 671 -17.26 -2.73 9.47
CA LEU A 671 -18.71 -2.79 9.29
C LEU A 671 -19.18 -4.10 8.63
N VAL A 672 -18.37 -4.67 7.74
CA VAL A 672 -18.73 -5.85 6.93
C VAL A 672 -18.17 -7.13 7.56
N ALA A 673 -19.01 -8.16 7.65
CA ALA A 673 -18.61 -9.48 8.13
C ALA A 673 -18.33 -10.45 6.95
N SER A 674 -17.50 -11.45 7.19
CA SER A 674 -17.15 -12.53 6.25
C SER A 674 -18.23 -13.63 6.15
N ILE A 675 -19.29 -13.54 6.95
CA ILE A 675 -20.37 -14.54 7.06
C ILE A 675 -21.74 -13.90 6.76
N ILE A 676 -22.59 -14.62 6.02
CA ILE A 676 -23.98 -14.24 5.70
C ILE A 676 -24.77 -14.02 7.00
N GLY A 677 -25.37 -12.82 7.15
CA GLY A 677 -26.12 -12.40 8.35
C GLY A 677 -25.28 -11.81 9.49
N GLY A 678 -23.95 -11.90 9.41
CA GLY A 678 -23.04 -11.31 10.41
C GLY A 678 -22.84 -9.80 10.25
N THR A 679 -23.03 -9.28 9.04
CA THR A 679 -22.78 -7.87 8.71
C THR A 679 -23.75 -6.94 9.45
N ALA A 680 -25.03 -7.30 9.54
CA ALA A 680 -26.01 -6.53 10.28
C ALA A 680 -25.66 -6.43 11.78
N ILE A 681 -25.16 -7.51 12.39
CA ILE A 681 -24.75 -7.53 13.81
C ILE A 681 -23.54 -6.61 14.00
N LYS A 682 -22.50 -6.79 13.18
CA LYS A 682 -21.25 -6.01 13.27
C LYS A 682 -21.49 -4.51 13.09
N THR A 683 -22.30 -4.14 12.09
CA THR A 683 -22.71 -2.75 11.86
C THR A 683 -23.49 -2.18 13.06
N THR A 684 -24.37 -2.99 13.68
CA THR A 684 -25.15 -2.57 14.86
C THR A 684 -24.28 -2.33 16.08
N GLU A 685 -23.30 -3.20 16.35
CA GLU A 685 -22.40 -3.06 17.50
C GLU A 685 -21.54 -1.78 17.40
N VAL A 686 -20.94 -1.55 16.23
CA VAL A 686 -20.16 -0.34 15.96
C VAL A 686 -21.04 0.92 16.11
N PHE A 687 -22.27 0.88 15.59
CA PHE A 687 -23.20 2.01 15.71
C PHE A 687 -23.58 2.27 17.17
N GLN A 688 -23.81 1.23 17.97
CA GLN A 688 -24.14 1.35 19.39
C GLN A 688 -23.01 1.99 20.18
N GLN A 689 -21.75 1.72 19.83
CA GLN A 689 -20.59 2.36 20.46
C GLN A 689 -20.59 3.88 20.24
N ALA A 690 -21.13 4.35 19.12
CA ALA A 690 -21.19 5.77 18.78
C ALA A 690 -22.42 6.50 19.36
N LEU A 691 -23.31 5.81 20.07
CA LEU A 691 -24.49 6.44 20.69
C LEU A 691 -24.07 7.54 21.66
N GLY A 692 -24.64 8.73 21.47
CA GLY A 692 -24.30 9.94 22.21
C GLY A 692 -23.08 10.70 21.66
N GLY A 693 -22.53 10.27 20.52
CA GLY A 693 -21.35 10.81 19.87
C GLY A 693 -21.46 10.85 18.33
N VAL A 694 -20.32 10.66 17.66
CA VAL A 694 -20.17 10.70 16.20
C VAL A 694 -19.62 9.37 15.71
N LEU A 695 -20.33 8.71 14.79
CA LEU A 695 -19.82 7.58 14.01
C LEU A 695 -19.20 8.11 12.73
N PHE A 696 -17.89 7.96 12.56
CA PHE A 696 -17.16 8.37 11.37
C PHE A 696 -16.73 7.15 10.57
N ILE A 697 -17.21 7.05 9.33
CA ILE A 697 -16.92 5.93 8.42
C ILE A 697 -15.99 6.45 7.33
N ASP A 698 -14.73 6.01 7.38
CA ASP A 698 -13.73 6.38 6.37
C ASP A 698 -13.86 5.49 5.12
N GLU A 699 -13.56 6.09 3.96
CA GLU A 699 -13.73 5.49 2.62
C GLU A 699 -15.07 4.75 2.45
N ALA A 700 -16.17 5.37 2.88
CA ALA A 700 -17.49 4.74 2.97
C ALA A 700 -18.00 4.19 1.62
N TYR A 701 -17.56 4.78 0.50
CA TYR A 701 -17.89 4.32 -0.86
C TYR A 701 -17.47 2.87 -1.11
N THR A 702 -16.45 2.39 -0.42
CA THR A 702 -16.01 0.98 -0.50
C THR A 702 -17.10 0.01 -0.09
N LEU A 703 -18.07 0.41 0.75
CA LEU A 703 -19.24 -0.41 1.12
C LEU A 703 -20.17 -0.67 -0.08
N SER A 704 -20.23 0.25 -1.04
CA SER A 704 -21.10 0.17 -2.23
C SER A 704 -20.45 -0.51 -3.43
N GLN A 705 -19.12 -0.62 -3.46
CA GLN A 705 -18.39 -1.30 -4.53
C GLN A 705 -18.43 -2.82 -4.29
N GLY A 706 -19.23 -3.54 -5.09
CA GLY A 706 -19.24 -5.00 -5.09
C GLY A 706 -17.94 -5.56 -5.67
N THR A 707 -17.32 -6.53 -5.01
CA THR A 707 -16.28 -7.36 -5.63
C THR A 707 -16.91 -8.09 -6.81
N GLY A 708 -16.51 -7.77 -8.05
CA GLY A 708 -17.09 -8.27 -9.31
C GLY A 708 -16.95 -9.78 -9.56
N GLY A 709 -17.49 -10.60 -8.65
CA GLY A 709 -17.65 -12.04 -8.77
C GLY A 709 -19.00 -12.43 -8.20
N SER A 710 -19.60 -13.49 -8.73
CA SER A 710 -20.95 -13.98 -8.39
C SER A 710 -21.04 -14.51 -6.94
N GLY A 711 -20.96 -13.62 -5.95
CA GLY A 711 -21.11 -13.87 -4.51
C GLY A 711 -22.09 -12.89 -3.85
N PRO A 712 -22.54 -13.15 -2.61
CA PRO A 712 -23.53 -12.30 -1.93
C PRO A 712 -22.96 -10.92 -1.52
N ASP A 713 -23.72 -9.86 -1.79
CA ASP A 713 -23.37 -8.44 -1.59
C ASP A 713 -23.38 -7.99 -0.10
N PHE A 714 -22.38 -8.43 0.68
CA PHE A 714 -22.28 -8.07 2.12
C PHE A 714 -22.19 -6.56 2.39
N GLY A 715 -21.59 -5.78 1.49
CA GLY A 715 -21.49 -4.32 1.66
C GLY A 715 -22.85 -3.62 1.65
N ARG A 716 -23.82 -4.16 0.90
CA ARG A 716 -25.19 -3.64 0.84
C ARG A 716 -25.97 -3.90 2.12
N GLU A 717 -25.76 -5.06 2.75
CA GLU A 717 -26.33 -5.40 4.06
C GLU A 717 -25.87 -4.44 5.17
N ALA A 718 -24.61 -4.00 5.13
CA ALA A 718 -24.10 -2.98 6.05
C ALA A 718 -24.81 -1.64 5.85
N ILE A 719 -24.97 -1.22 4.59
CA ILE A 719 -25.66 0.03 4.24
C ILE A 719 -27.12 0.00 4.72
N ASP A 720 -27.85 -1.08 4.44
CA ASP A 720 -29.26 -1.22 4.84
C ASP A 720 -29.43 -1.18 6.37
N THR A 721 -28.52 -1.85 7.09
CA THR A 721 -28.50 -1.84 8.55
C THR A 721 -28.19 -0.45 9.10
N LEU A 722 -27.19 0.23 8.55
CA LEU A 722 -26.82 1.59 8.93
C LEU A 722 -27.98 2.58 8.72
N VAL A 723 -28.64 2.53 7.56
CA VAL A 723 -29.80 3.38 7.24
C VAL A 723 -30.95 3.18 8.23
N LYS A 724 -31.20 1.93 8.65
CA LYS A 724 -32.21 1.62 9.66
C LYS A 724 -31.85 2.23 11.02
N LEU A 725 -30.62 2.02 11.48
CA LEU A 725 -30.15 2.52 12.79
C LEU A 725 -30.10 4.05 12.84
N MET A 726 -29.74 4.69 11.73
CA MET A 726 -29.79 6.16 11.59
C MET A 726 -31.20 6.72 11.77
N GLU A 727 -32.24 6.01 11.33
CA GLU A 727 -33.63 6.43 11.54
C GLU A 727 -34.06 6.20 13.00
N ASP A 728 -33.75 5.03 13.55
CA ASP A 728 -34.15 4.64 14.92
C ASP A 728 -33.48 5.53 15.99
N HIS A 729 -32.27 6.05 15.74
CA HIS A 729 -31.46 6.83 16.68
C HIS A 729 -31.10 8.25 16.19
N ARG A 730 -31.93 8.85 15.33
CA ARG A 730 -31.66 10.13 14.64
C ARG A 730 -31.27 11.32 15.55
N ASP A 731 -31.70 11.29 16.81
CA ASP A 731 -31.50 12.37 17.78
C ASP A 731 -30.34 12.10 18.77
N GLU A 732 -29.77 10.89 18.73
CA GLU A 732 -28.79 10.39 19.70
C GLU A 732 -27.38 10.23 19.10
N VAL A 733 -27.24 10.18 17.78
CA VAL A 733 -25.95 9.99 17.10
C VAL A 733 -25.85 10.81 15.82
N VAL A 734 -24.64 11.26 15.52
CA VAL A 734 -24.29 11.84 14.21
C VAL A 734 -23.47 10.83 13.44
N VAL A 735 -23.83 10.59 12.18
CA VAL A 735 -23.05 9.71 11.29
C VAL A 735 -22.39 10.60 10.25
N ILE A 736 -21.08 10.47 10.11
CA ILE A 736 -20.26 11.16 9.11
C ILE A 736 -19.63 10.11 8.22
N VAL A 737 -19.94 10.16 6.92
CA VAL A 737 -19.30 9.30 5.92
C VAL A 737 -18.25 10.10 5.16
N ALA A 738 -17.04 9.56 5.03
CA ALA A 738 -15.94 10.23 4.38
C ALA A 738 -15.45 9.44 3.16
N GLY A 739 -14.93 10.18 2.18
CA GLY A 739 -14.35 9.60 0.98
C GLY A 739 -14.06 10.65 -0.08
N TYR A 740 -13.62 10.19 -1.24
CA TYR A 740 -13.38 11.03 -2.41
C TYR A 740 -14.69 11.59 -2.98
N SER A 741 -14.68 12.84 -3.45
CA SER A 741 -15.91 13.56 -3.81
C SER A 741 -16.72 12.90 -4.93
N GLU A 742 -16.08 12.14 -5.84
CA GLU A 742 -16.79 11.45 -6.93
C GLU A 742 -17.41 10.13 -6.47
N GLU A 743 -16.65 9.33 -5.73
CA GLU A 743 -17.03 8.02 -5.21
C GLU A 743 -18.13 8.16 -4.16
N MET A 744 -18.13 9.26 -3.39
CA MET A 744 -19.21 9.56 -2.45
C MET A 744 -20.54 9.87 -3.14
N ARG A 745 -20.55 10.36 -4.39
CA ARG A 745 -21.80 10.50 -5.17
C ARG A 745 -22.35 9.13 -5.54
N GLY A 746 -21.49 8.24 -6.04
CA GLY A 746 -21.86 6.84 -6.33
C GLY A 746 -22.33 6.08 -5.09
N PHE A 747 -21.72 6.34 -3.93
CA PHE A 747 -22.15 5.78 -2.65
C PHE A 747 -23.58 6.20 -2.28
N LEU A 748 -23.96 7.47 -2.44
CA LEU A 748 -25.32 7.94 -2.17
C LEU A 748 -26.35 7.35 -3.13
N ASP A 749 -25.97 7.18 -4.40
CA ASP A 749 -26.85 6.61 -5.43
C ASP A 749 -27.06 5.10 -5.24
N SER A 750 -26.20 4.43 -4.47
CA SER A 750 -26.30 2.99 -4.19
C SER A 750 -27.55 2.60 -3.37
N ASN A 751 -28.09 3.54 -2.56
CA ASN A 751 -29.28 3.31 -1.75
C ASN A 751 -30.09 4.61 -1.55
N PRO A 752 -31.36 4.66 -1.99
CA PRO A 752 -32.23 5.83 -1.81
C PRO A 752 -32.37 6.30 -0.35
N GLY A 753 -32.23 5.37 0.61
CA GLY A 753 -32.17 5.67 2.03
C GLY A 753 -31.03 6.63 2.35
N LEU A 754 -29.81 6.37 1.86
CA LEU A 754 -28.63 7.22 2.12
C LEU A 754 -28.85 8.66 1.66
N ALA A 755 -29.32 8.87 0.42
CA ALA A 755 -29.57 10.21 -0.12
C ALA A 755 -30.57 11.03 0.72
N SER A 756 -31.55 10.37 1.34
CA SER A 756 -32.54 11.06 2.19
C SER A 756 -32.01 11.38 3.60
N ARG A 757 -31.05 10.60 4.13
CA ARG A 757 -30.46 10.83 5.47
C ARG A 757 -29.20 11.69 5.40
N PHE A 758 -28.41 11.65 4.33
CA PHE A 758 -27.23 12.48 4.17
C PHE A 758 -27.55 13.74 3.35
N SER A 759 -28.17 14.72 4.01
CA SER A 759 -28.69 15.92 3.34
C SER A 759 -27.64 16.99 3.00
N ARG A 760 -26.41 16.87 3.52
CA ARG A 760 -25.37 17.89 3.41
C ARG A 760 -23.99 17.28 3.22
N THR A 761 -23.23 17.89 2.32
CA THR A 761 -21.82 17.56 2.06
C THR A 761 -20.95 18.73 2.48
N VAL A 762 -19.89 18.41 3.21
CA VAL A 762 -18.78 19.29 3.54
C VAL A 762 -17.62 18.91 2.62
N GLU A 763 -17.31 19.80 1.68
CA GLU A 763 -16.22 19.62 0.72
C GLU A 763 -14.90 20.11 1.35
N PHE A 764 -13.91 19.23 1.36
CA PHE A 764 -12.55 19.50 1.78
C PHE A 764 -11.68 19.66 0.54
N GLU A 765 -11.21 20.88 0.29
CA GLU A 765 -10.33 21.18 -0.83
C GLU A 765 -8.87 20.85 -0.49
N ASN A 766 -8.03 20.77 -1.52
CA ASN A 766 -6.57 20.71 -1.31
C ASN A 766 -6.10 21.97 -0.61
N TYR A 767 -5.11 21.84 0.27
CA TYR A 767 -4.47 23.01 0.87
C TYR A 767 -3.75 23.84 -0.20
N ALA A 768 -3.89 25.17 -0.10
CA ALA A 768 -3.11 26.10 -0.88
C ALA A 768 -1.61 26.02 -0.50
N GLU A 769 -0.74 26.52 -1.38
CA GLU A 769 0.72 26.44 -1.23
C GLU A 769 1.22 27.13 0.05
N ASP A 770 0.60 28.26 0.40
CA ASP A 770 0.88 29.03 1.61
C ASP A 770 0.37 28.31 2.88
N GLU A 771 -0.74 27.61 2.79
CA GLU A 771 -1.29 26.76 3.85
C GLU A 771 -0.38 25.56 4.13
N LEU A 772 0.10 24.86 3.09
CA LEU A 772 1.07 23.77 3.21
C LEU A 772 2.39 24.25 3.83
N THR A 773 2.88 25.40 3.39
CA THR A 773 4.08 26.05 3.95
C THR A 773 3.89 26.39 5.43
N THR A 774 2.69 26.82 5.81
CA THR A 774 2.34 27.10 7.21
C THR A 774 2.31 25.82 8.05
N ILE A 775 1.79 24.71 7.51
CA ILE A 775 1.80 23.39 8.18
C ILE A 775 3.24 22.91 8.43
N VAL A 776 4.13 23.07 7.45
CA VAL A 776 5.57 22.75 7.60
C VAL A 776 6.20 23.63 8.68
N ALA A 777 5.96 24.94 8.66
CA ALA A 777 6.50 25.87 9.64
C ALA A 777 6.03 25.56 11.08
N MET A 778 4.75 25.19 11.25
CA MET A 778 4.22 24.75 12.55
C MET A 778 4.87 23.45 13.02
N SER A 779 5.06 22.49 12.10
CA SER A 779 5.72 21.21 12.40
C SER A 779 7.18 21.41 12.80
N ALA A 780 7.90 22.29 12.10
CA ALA A 780 9.27 22.68 12.44
C ALA A 780 9.34 23.30 13.83
N ALA A 781 8.48 24.29 14.13
CA ALA A 781 8.45 24.95 15.44
C ALA A 781 8.12 23.97 16.58
N TRP A 782 7.19 23.04 16.38
CA TRP A 782 6.84 22.03 17.37
C TRP A 782 8.01 21.09 17.70
N HIS A 783 8.84 20.76 16.72
CA HIS A 783 10.04 19.93 16.90
C HIS A 783 11.29 20.74 17.30
N GLY A 784 11.15 22.05 17.55
CA GLY A 784 12.24 22.92 17.99
C GLY A 784 13.12 23.52 16.88
N TYR A 785 12.71 23.38 15.61
CA TYR A 785 13.38 23.99 14.46
C TYR A 785 12.84 25.39 14.15
N GLN A 786 13.70 26.21 13.55
CA GLN A 786 13.41 27.54 13.03
C GLN A 786 13.72 27.57 11.54
N LEU A 787 12.87 28.24 10.75
CA LEU A 787 13.10 28.44 9.32
C LEU A 787 13.95 29.71 9.12
N ALA A 788 15.04 29.61 8.37
CA ALA A 788 15.86 30.75 7.99
C ALA A 788 15.17 31.62 6.92
N ASP A 789 15.65 32.86 6.75
CA ASP A 789 15.17 33.78 5.70
C ASP A 789 15.30 33.14 4.31
N GLY A 790 14.27 33.28 3.46
CA GLY A 790 14.20 32.65 2.14
C GLY A 790 13.66 31.21 2.13
N THR A 791 13.54 30.55 3.29
CA THR A 791 13.13 29.13 3.36
C THR A 791 11.63 28.97 3.14
N ARG A 792 10.82 29.96 3.55
CA ARG A 792 9.38 29.95 3.32
C ARG A 792 9.06 30.13 1.84
N GLU A 793 9.77 31.01 1.17
CA GLU A 793 9.68 31.25 -0.26
C GLU A 793 10.06 30.00 -1.06
N ALA A 794 11.15 29.33 -0.65
CA ALA A 794 11.55 28.04 -1.24
C ALA A 794 10.51 26.93 -1.01
N LEU A 795 9.87 26.89 0.17
CA LEU A 795 8.79 25.94 0.46
C LEU A 795 7.56 26.20 -0.41
N THR A 796 7.13 27.46 -0.54
CA THR A 796 5.99 27.82 -1.40
C THR A 796 6.26 27.37 -2.83
N LEU A 797 7.43 27.70 -3.38
CA LEU A 797 7.81 27.33 -4.75
C LEU A 797 7.92 25.80 -4.93
N HIS A 798 8.40 25.09 -3.91
CA HIS A 798 8.45 23.64 -3.91
C HIS A 798 7.03 23.03 -3.96
N PHE A 799 6.06 23.60 -3.26
CA PHE A 799 4.67 23.15 -3.32
C PHE A 799 3.94 23.59 -4.60
N GLU A 800 4.32 24.70 -5.23
CA GLU A 800 3.81 25.12 -6.55
C GLU A 800 4.21 24.15 -7.66
N THR A 801 5.44 23.62 -7.60
CA THR A 801 5.97 22.69 -8.60
C THR A 801 5.54 21.24 -8.36
N MET A 802 4.96 20.95 -7.20
CA MET A 802 4.49 19.62 -6.83
C MET A 802 3.15 19.30 -7.53
N PRO A 803 3.00 18.14 -8.19
CA PRO A 803 1.74 17.79 -8.85
C PRO A 803 0.62 17.54 -7.84
N LYS A 804 -0.44 18.37 -7.91
CA LYS A 804 -1.62 18.31 -7.02
C LYS A 804 -2.79 17.59 -7.67
N GLY A 805 -2.60 16.29 -7.92
CA GLY A 805 -3.67 15.42 -8.42
C GLY A 805 -4.77 15.14 -7.38
N PRO A 806 -5.82 14.40 -7.77
CA PRO A 806 -6.92 13.99 -6.87
C PRO A 806 -6.47 13.23 -5.62
N ASP A 807 -5.36 12.48 -5.73
CA ASP A 807 -4.74 11.69 -4.65
C ASP A 807 -3.65 12.43 -3.88
N PHE A 808 -3.52 13.75 -4.05
CA PHE A 808 -2.49 14.52 -3.37
C PHE A 808 -2.65 14.43 -1.85
N GLY A 809 -1.58 14.01 -1.16
CA GLY A 809 -1.62 13.68 0.27
C GLY A 809 -1.73 14.87 1.24
N ASN A 810 -1.78 16.12 0.74
CA ASN A 810 -2.03 17.34 1.54
C ASN A 810 -1.15 17.43 2.80
N GLY A 811 -1.74 17.39 4.00
CA GLY A 811 -1.00 17.45 5.26
C GLY A 811 0.03 16.31 5.43
N ARG A 812 -0.19 15.14 4.79
CA ARG A 812 0.81 14.07 4.72
C ARG A 812 1.99 14.46 3.82
N ALA A 813 1.74 15.15 2.71
CA ALA A 813 2.80 15.65 1.84
C ALA A 813 3.62 16.74 2.53
N ALA A 814 2.97 17.67 3.24
CA ALA A 814 3.67 18.68 4.05
C ALA A 814 4.57 18.04 5.13
N ARG A 815 4.07 17.02 5.82
CA ARG A 815 4.87 16.26 6.81
C ARG A 815 6.07 15.57 6.17
N LYS A 816 5.89 14.94 5.00
CA LYS A 816 6.97 14.30 4.25
C LYS A 816 8.04 15.32 3.86
N VAL A 817 7.64 16.49 3.34
CA VAL A 817 8.59 17.57 3.00
C VAL A 817 9.37 18.03 4.23
N PHE A 818 8.73 18.17 5.38
CA PHE A 818 9.44 18.48 6.63
C PHE A 818 10.46 17.41 7.03
N GLU A 819 10.09 16.12 6.95
CA GLU A 819 11.00 15.00 7.23
C GLU A 819 12.21 15.01 6.29
N GLU A 820 11.99 15.23 4.99
CA GLU A 820 13.07 15.37 4.01
C GLU A 820 13.96 16.59 4.27
N MET A 821 13.40 17.70 4.75
CA MET A 821 14.19 18.87 5.14
C MET A 821 15.15 18.56 6.29
N VAL A 822 14.70 17.78 7.29
CA VAL A 822 15.54 17.36 8.41
C VAL A 822 16.65 16.43 7.93
N ASP A 823 16.37 15.50 7.01
CA ASP A 823 17.38 14.60 6.44
C ASP A 823 18.46 15.37 5.64
N ARG A 824 18.04 16.36 4.85
CA ARG A 824 18.97 17.22 4.08
C ARG A 824 19.79 18.13 5.00
N GLN A 825 19.18 18.66 6.06
CA GLN A 825 19.89 19.42 7.10
C GLN A 825 20.98 18.55 7.77
N ALA A 826 20.65 17.31 8.16
CA ALA A 826 21.61 16.39 8.78
C ALA A 826 22.80 16.10 7.85
N SER A 827 22.54 15.86 6.57
CA SER A 827 23.56 15.64 5.54
C SER A 827 24.46 16.87 5.37
N ARG A 828 23.87 18.07 5.38
CA ARG A 828 24.61 19.34 5.31
C ARG A 828 25.49 19.58 6.53
N LEU A 829 24.96 19.36 7.73
CA LEU A 829 25.71 19.58 8.97
C LEU A 829 26.86 18.58 9.13
N ALA A 830 26.71 17.34 8.67
CA ALA A 830 27.76 16.32 8.69
C ALA A 830 29.01 16.71 7.85
N ALA A 831 28.85 17.60 6.87
CA ALA A 831 29.94 18.10 6.04
C ALA A 831 30.69 19.31 6.64
N LEU A 832 30.21 19.88 7.76
CA LEU A 832 30.83 21.04 8.41
C LEU A 832 31.91 20.63 9.42
N PRO A 833 33.06 21.34 9.47
CA PRO A 833 34.15 21.02 10.40
C PRO A 833 33.85 21.36 11.86
N GLU A 834 32.96 22.32 12.13
CA GLU A 834 32.43 22.65 13.45
C GLU A 834 30.93 22.96 13.35
N ILE A 835 30.12 22.47 14.31
CA ILE A 835 28.66 22.63 14.34
C ILE A 835 28.27 23.36 15.63
N GLY A 836 27.57 24.49 15.51
CA GLY A 836 27.00 25.22 16.63
C GLY A 836 25.58 24.79 16.97
N ASN A 837 25.12 25.11 18.18
CA ASN A 837 23.74 24.83 18.62
C ASN A 837 22.67 25.54 17.75
N THR A 838 23.02 26.68 17.15
CA THR A 838 22.14 27.41 16.23
C THR A 838 21.96 26.65 14.93
N ASP A 839 23.00 25.96 14.44
CA ASP A 839 22.95 25.21 13.18
C ASP A 839 22.05 23.98 13.29
N LEU A 840 22.01 23.36 14.47
CA LEU A 840 21.13 22.22 14.79
C LEU A 840 19.64 22.62 14.79
N ALA A 841 19.33 23.88 15.10
CA ALA A 841 17.96 24.37 15.17
C ALA A 841 17.48 25.07 13.88
N LEU A 842 18.35 25.32 12.90
CA LEU A 842 18.04 26.16 11.74
C LEU A 842 17.92 25.36 10.43
N LEU A 843 16.73 25.41 9.83
CA LEU A 843 16.43 24.87 8.49
C LEU A 843 16.55 25.98 7.44
N MET A 844 17.31 25.70 6.39
CA MET A 844 17.73 26.65 5.34
C MET A 844 17.00 26.38 4.02
N PRO A 845 16.98 27.31 3.05
CA PRO A 845 16.31 27.11 1.76
C PRO A 845 16.80 25.87 1.00
N GLN A 846 18.10 25.58 1.08
CA GLN A 846 18.72 24.40 0.47
C GLN A 846 18.29 23.06 1.11
N ASP A 847 17.73 23.09 2.32
CA ASP A 847 17.18 21.90 2.98
C ASP A 847 15.80 21.53 2.38
N VAL A 848 15.09 22.48 1.74
CA VAL A 848 13.86 22.20 0.96
C VAL A 848 14.20 21.45 -0.34
N GLY A 849 15.28 21.86 -1.00
CA GLY A 849 15.78 21.26 -2.23
C GLY A 849 16.63 22.26 -3.04
N ALA A 850 17.61 21.76 -3.81
CA ALA A 850 18.57 22.60 -4.53
C ALA A 850 17.90 23.48 -5.61
N GLU A 851 16.89 22.96 -6.31
CA GLU A 851 16.15 23.69 -7.35
C GLU A 851 15.25 24.78 -6.76
N ALA A 852 14.53 24.47 -5.68
CA ALA A 852 13.68 25.42 -4.97
C ALA A 852 14.50 26.56 -4.34
N ALA A 853 15.68 26.24 -3.79
CA ALA A 853 16.62 27.23 -3.26
C ALA A 853 17.19 28.14 -4.36
N ALA A 854 17.52 27.59 -5.53
CA ALA A 854 18.03 28.36 -6.66
C ALA A 854 16.97 29.30 -7.26
N ALA A 855 15.71 28.85 -7.33
CA ALA A 855 14.62 29.63 -7.89
C ALA A 855 14.06 30.68 -6.90
N ALA A 856 14.08 30.43 -5.58
CA ALA A 856 13.78 31.44 -4.56
C ALA A 856 14.82 32.60 -4.53
N ALA A 857 16.01 32.37 -5.09
CA ALA A 857 17.07 33.38 -5.22
C ALA A 857 16.96 34.24 -6.49
N ALA A 858 16.02 33.96 -7.40
CA ALA A 858 15.78 34.73 -8.62
C ALA A 858 14.77 35.88 -8.38
N PRO A 859 15.00 37.10 -8.90
CA PRO A 859 14.04 38.20 -8.75
C PRO A 859 12.78 37.96 -9.60
N SER A 860 11.61 37.96 -8.97
CA SER A 860 10.29 37.76 -9.59
C SER A 860 9.84 38.96 -10.45
N GLY A 861 9.67 38.78 -11.76
CA GLY A 861 9.19 39.77 -12.73
C GLY A 861 7.66 39.79 -12.91
N GLU A 862 7.10 40.91 -13.40
CA GLU A 862 5.67 41.20 -13.51
C GLU A 862 4.92 40.37 -14.60
N PRO A 863 3.58 40.18 -14.51
CA PRO A 863 2.75 39.38 -15.44
C PRO A 863 2.83 39.77 -16.93
N VAL A 864 3.34 40.96 -17.24
CA VAL A 864 3.53 41.43 -18.62
C VAL A 864 4.75 40.77 -19.28
N GLU A 865 5.80 40.45 -18.50
CA GLU A 865 7.01 39.79 -19.00
C GLU A 865 6.70 38.33 -19.37
N ARG A 866 6.00 37.59 -18.50
CA ARG A 866 5.66 36.17 -18.73
C ARG A 866 4.82 35.94 -19.98
N ARG A 867 3.84 36.81 -20.24
CA ARG A 867 3.04 36.75 -21.48
C ARG A 867 3.90 36.98 -22.73
N THR A 868 4.88 37.87 -22.63
CA THR A 868 5.79 38.18 -23.74
C THR A 868 6.68 36.98 -24.01
N GLU A 869 7.19 36.33 -22.97
CA GLU A 869 7.97 35.09 -23.07
C GLU A 869 7.21 33.96 -23.76
N LEU A 870 5.94 33.73 -23.41
CA LEU A 870 5.13 32.66 -24.03
C LEU A 870 4.85 32.91 -25.53
N LEU A 871 4.65 34.18 -25.92
CA LEU A 871 4.52 34.55 -27.33
C LEU A 871 5.85 34.41 -28.06
N ASP A 872 6.96 34.75 -27.41
CA ASP A 872 8.29 34.57 -27.98
C ASP A 872 8.66 33.08 -28.10
N GLU A 873 8.22 32.22 -27.18
CA GLU A 873 8.35 30.76 -27.27
C GLU A 873 7.56 30.21 -28.46
N LEU A 874 6.31 30.64 -28.66
CA LEU A 874 5.51 30.29 -29.83
C LEU A 874 6.19 30.73 -31.13
N ARG A 875 6.76 31.95 -31.18
CA ARG A 875 7.49 32.47 -32.34
C ARG A 875 8.77 31.69 -32.62
N ALA A 876 9.48 31.28 -31.57
CA ALA A 876 10.72 30.52 -31.63
C ALA A 876 10.55 29.08 -32.13
N MET A 877 9.34 28.52 -32.08
CA MET A 877 9.07 27.19 -32.67
C MET A 877 9.48 27.15 -34.15
N ILE A 878 10.05 26.04 -34.61
CA ILE A 878 10.47 25.92 -36.01
C ILE A 878 9.22 25.71 -36.90
N GLY A 879 9.11 26.49 -37.99
CA GLY A 879 8.01 26.41 -38.96
C GLY A 879 6.66 26.93 -38.45
N LEU A 880 5.56 26.36 -38.95
CA LEU A 880 4.17 26.64 -38.55
C LEU A 880 3.68 28.10 -38.73
N PRO A 881 3.98 28.80 -39.85
CA PRO A 881 3.62 30.21 -39.99
C PRO A 881 2.11 30.47 -39.87
N ALA A 882 1.27 29.63 -40.50
CA ALA A 882 -0.18 29.76 -40.46
C ALA A 882 -0.75 29.52 -39.05
N ALA A 883 -0.23 28.54 -38.31
CA ALA A 883 -0.71 28.26 -36.95
C ALA A 883 -0.31 29.36 -35.97
N LYS A 884 0.90 29.92 -36.09
CA LYS A 884 1.37 31.04 -35.28
C LYS A 884 0.52 32.28 -35.50
N GLU A 885 0.28 32.66 -36.76
CA GLU A 885 -0.56 33.80 -37.12
C GLU A 885 -1.97 33.65 -36.53
N GLN A 886 -2.59 32.48 -36.70
CA GLN A 886 -3.96 32.24 -36.22
C GLN A 886 -4.07 32.21 -34.69
N VAL A 887 -3.04 31.73 -33.97
CA VAL A 887 -2.98 31.80 -32.51
C VAL A 887 -2.75 33.24 -32.03
N GLU A 888 -1.87 34.01 -32.69
CA GLU A 888 -1.66 35.42 -32.37
C GLU A 888 -2.94 36.25 -32.61
N ASP A 889 -3.68 36.00 -33.68
CA ASP A 889 -4.96 36.64 -33.97
C ASP A 889 -6.02 36.34 -32.90
N LEU A 890 -6.09 35.10 -32.44
CA LEU A 890 -6.96 34.69 -31.33
C LEU A 890 -6.62 35.45 -30.03
N VAL A 891 -5.34 35.52 -29.69
CA VAL A 891 -4.83 36.27 -28.54
C VAL A 891 -5.18 37.76 -28.66
N ASN A 892 -5.02 38.35 -29.85
CA ASN A 892 -5.32 39.75 -30.11
C ASN A 892 -6.82 40.05 -29.98
N LEU A 893 -7.66 39.16 -30.47
CA LEU A 893 -9.11 39.28 -30.33
C LEU A 893 -9.55 39.23 -28.86
N ILE A 894 -9.02 38.29 -28.09
CA ILE A 894 -9.30 38.15 -26.65
C ILE A 894 -8.88 39.42 -25.90
N LYS A 895 -7.68 39.95 -26.20
CA LYS A 895 -7.21 41.24 -25.64
C LYS A 895 -8.19 42.37 -25.95
N GLN A 896 -8.73 42.43 -27.17
CA GLN A 896 -9.67 43.47 -27.57
C GLN A 896 -11.03 43.32 -26.87
N VAL A 897 -11.51 42.09 -26.65
CA VAL A 897 -12.72 41.82 -25.87
C VAL A 897 -12.54 42.21 -24.40
N ASN A 898 -11.43 41.85 -23.77
CA ASN A 898 -11.15 42.21 -22.37
C ASN A 898 -11.08 43.73 -22.19
N ARG A 899 -10.39 44.46 -23.08
CA ARG A 899 -10.37 45.93 -23.05
C ARG A 899 -11.75 46.56 -23.20
N ARG A 900 -12.62 45.99 -24.03
CA ARG A 900 -14.01 46.46 -24.18
C ARG A 900 -14.83 46.17 -22.91
N LYS A 901 -14.64 45.01 -22.28
CA LYS A 901 -15.27 44.62 -21.01
C LYS A 901 -14.84 45.55 -19.87
N GLU A 902 -13.55 45.85 -19.77
CA GLU A 902 -12.99 46.83 -18.81
C GLU A 902 -13.53 48.25 -19.05
N ALA A 903 -13.73 48.63 -20.31
CA ALA A 903 -14.35 49.90 -20.67
C ALA A 903 -15.89 49.91 -20.52
N GLY A 904 -16.50 48.83 -20.01
CA GLY A 904 -17.94 48.70 -19.81
C GLY A 904 -18.77 48.67 -21.10
N LEU A 905 -18.15 48.42 -22.26
CA LEU A 905 -18.82 48.36 -23.56
C LEU A 905 -19.46 46.98 -23.76
N PRO A 906 -20.62 46.89 -24.44
CA PRO A 906 -21.19 45.61 -24.84
C PRO A 906 -20.19 44.80 -25.68
N THR A 907 -19.94 43.57 -25.23
CA THR A 907 -19.11 42.59 -25.94
C THR A 907 -20.00 41.44 -26.39
N ALA A 908 -19.80 40.99 -27.63
CA ALA A 908 -20.46 39.77 -28.09
C ALA A 908 -19.82 38.57 -27.39
N THR A 909 -20.63 37.58 -27.05
CA THR A 909 -20.17 36.30 -26.52
C THR A 909 -19.41 35.55 -27.61
N ILE A 910 -18.13 35.24 -27.37
CA ILE A 910 -17.29 34.53 -28.32
C ILE A 910 -16.94 33.16 -27.74
N SER A 911 -17.11 32.09 -28.53
CA SER A 911 -16.60 30.78 -28.15
C SER A 911 -15.07 30.74 -28.21
N HIS A 912 -14.45 30.17 -27.19
CA HIS A 912 -13.01 29.98 -27.11
C HIS A 912 -12.55 28.60 -27.62
N HIS A 913 -13.47 27.74 -28.04
CA HIS A 913 -13.17 26.40 -28.57
C HIS A 913 -12.59 26.47 -29.99
N VAL A 914 -11.58 25.62 -30.26
CA VAL A 914 -10.78 25.70 -31.50
C VAL A 914 -10.58 24.32 -32.13
N VAL A 915 -10.56 24.26 -33.46
CA VAL A 915 -10.25 23.05 -34.23
C VAL A 915 -8.81 23.08 -34.69
N PHE A 916 -8.01 22.04 -34.44
CA PHE A 916 -6.64 21.92 -34.92
C PHE A 916 -6.58 20.91 -36.08
N SER A 917 -6.47 21.42 -37.30
CA SER A 917 -6.52 20.60 -38.52
C SER A 917 -5.16 20.44 -39.16
N GLY A 918 -4.68 19.22 -39.36
CA GLY A 918 -3.47 18.98 -40.14
C GLY A 918 -2.82 17.60 -39.93
N PRO A 919 -1.77 17.25 -40.69
CA PRO A 919 -1.11 15.95 -40.66
C PRO A 919 -0.48 15.60 -39.30
N PRO A 920 -0.26 14.32 -38.95
CA PRO A 920 0.34 13.94 -37.68
C PRO A 920 1.77 14.47 -37.51
N GLY A 921 2.17 14.71 -36.26
CA GLY A 921 3.54 15.12 -35.93
C GLY A 921 3.91 16.57 -36.28
N THR A 922 2.94 17.44 -36.54
CA THR A 922 3.14 18.87 -36.86
C THR A 922 3.12 19.79 -35.63
N GLY A 923 3.15 19.25 -34.40
CA GLY A 923 3.23 20.05 -33.17
C GLY A 923 1.90 20.57 -32.60
N LYS A 924 0.75 20.00 -33.02
CA LYS A 924 -0.59 20.35 -32.53
C LYS A 924 -0.70 20.37 -30.99
N THR A 925 -0.30 19.30 -30.32
CA THR A 925 -0.34 19.20 -28.85
C THR A 925 0.59 20.23 -28.18
N THR A 926 1.75 20.53 -28.77
CA THR A 926 2.68 21.55 -28.26
C THR A 926 2.06 22.95 -28.34
N VAL A 927 1.47 23.31 -29.48
CA VAL A 927 0.78 24.60 -29.65
C VAL A 927 -0.45 24.69 -28.75
N ALA A 928 -1.19 23.59 -28.54
CA ALA A 928 -2.33 23.55 -27.63
C ALA A 928 -1.94 23.87 -26.17
N ARG A 929 -0.76 23.39 -25.74
CA ARG A 929 -0.21 23.68 -24.40
C ARG A 929 0.11 25.16 -24.23
N LEU A 930 0.84 25.73 -25.18
CA LEU A 930 1.17 27.16 -25.18
C LEU A 930 -0.09 28.03 -25.24
N TYR A 931 -1.08 27.63 -26.03
CA TYR A 931 -2.35 28.32 -26.12
C TYR A 931 -3.11 28.33 -24.78
N GLY A 932 -3.15 27.20 -24.06
CA GLY A 932 -3.74 27.14 -22.72
C GLY A 932 -3.07 28.08 -21.71
N GLN A 933 -1.73 28.11 -21.71
CA GLN A 933 -0.97 29.03 -20.85
C GLN A 933 -1.23 30.50 -21.21
N LEU A 934 -1.30 30.83 -22.51
CA LEU A 934 -1.64 32.18 -22.96
C LEU A 934 -3.06 32.59 -22.54
N LEU A 935 -4.03 31.68 -22.53
CA LEU A 935 -5.39 31.96 -22.08
C LEU A 935 -5.47 32.23 -20.58
N ALA A 936 -4.68 31.50 -19.77
CA ALA A 936 -4.56 31.75 -18.33
C ALA A 936 -4.01 33.15 -18.05
N GLU A 937 -2.92 33.52 -18.72
CA GLU A 937 -2.28 34.85 -18.60
C GLU A 937 -3.15 36.00 -19.10
N LEU A 938 -4.15 35.72 -19.95
CA LEU A 938 -5.12 36.69 -20.42
C LEU A 938 -6.38 36.75 -19.53
N GLY A 939 -6.43 35.96 -18.46
CA GLY A 939 -7.57 35.88 -17.55
C GLY A 939 -8.82 35.28 -18.19
N VAL A 940 -8.66 34.49 -19.26
CA VAL A 940 -9.77 33.75 -19.89
C VAL A 940 -10.01 32.43 -19.15
N LEU A 941 -8.94 31.78 -18.70
CA LEU A 941 -8.99 30.56 -17.90
C LEU A 941 -8.36 30.80 -16.53
N PRO A 942 -8.83 30.13 -15.47
CA PRO A 942 -8.17 30.13 -14.16
C PRO A 942 -6.74 29.55 -14.17
N GLY A 943 -6.44 28.67 -15.12
CA GLY A 943 -5.16 27.97 -15.26
C GLY A 943 -4.85 27.60 -16.73
N GLY A 944 -3.66 27.04 -16.95
CA GLY A 944 -3.11 26.75 -18.29
C GLY A 944 -2.86 25.27 -18.57
N GLN A 945 -3.37 24.36 -17.74
CA GLN A 945 -3.13 22.92 -17.91
C GLN A 945 -3.73 22.39 -19.22
N LEU A 946 -3.07 21.39 -19.81
CA LEU A 946 -3.52 20.69 -21.00
C LEU A 946 -3.81 19.23 -20.65
N VAL A 947 -5.04 18.79 -20.86
CA VAL A 947 -5.45 17.38 -20.74
C VAL A 947 -5.66 16.81 -22.14
N GLU A 948 -4.82 15.84 -22.52
CA GLU A 948 -4.90 15.16 -23.82
C GLU A 948 -5.73 13.88 -23.69
N THR A 949 -6.64 13.67 -24.64
CA THR A 949 -7.57 12.54 -24.70
C THR A 949 -7.80 12.09 -26.14
N ALA A 950 -8.19 10.84 -26.32
CA ALA A 950 -8.62 10.27 -27.60
C ALA A 950 -9.96 9.54 -27.44
N ARG A 951 -10.51 9.00 -28.53
CA ARG A 951 -11.79 8.26 -28.50
C ARG A 951 -11.84 7.16 -27.44
N ALA A 952 -10.73 6.46 -27.19
CA ALA A 952 -10.67 5.39 -26.20
C ALA A 952 -10.88 5.88 -24.76
N ASP A 953 -10.58 7.16 -24.49
CA ASP A 953 -10.73 7.77 -23.17
C ASP A 953 -12.11 8.37 -22.95
N LEU A 954 -12.84 8.64 -24.03
CA LEU A 954 -14.16 9.29 -23.99
C LEU A 954 -15.32 8.30 -24.16
N VAL A 955 -15.10 7.19 -24.86
CA VAL A 955 -16.17 6.25 -25.26
C VAL A 955 -16.03 4.92 -24.52
N GLY A 956 -17.07 4.55 -23.75
CA GLY A 956 -17.10 3.32 -22.96
C GLY A 956 -17.43 2.07 -23.79
N ARG A 957 -17.11 0.89 -23.23
CA ARG A 957 -17.46 -0.43 -23.82
C ARG A 957 -18.87 -0.93 -23.43
N PHE A 958 -19.53 -0.26 -22.49
CA PHE A 958 -20.83 -0.64 -21.91
C PHE A 958 -21.79 0.56 -21.92
N VAL A 959 -23.10 0.30 -22.01
CA VAL A 959 -24.15 1.34 -22.07
C VAL A 959 -24.15 2.18 -20.78
N GLY A 960 -24.14 3.52 -20.93
CA GLY A 960 -24.17 4.48 -19.81
C GLY A 960 -22.79 4.90 -19.27
N HIS A 961 -21.69 4.29 -19.76
CA HIS A 961 -20.33 4.65 -19.33
C HIS A 961 -19.73 5.82 -20.13
N THR A 962 -20.18 6.04 -21.37
CA THR A 962 -19.60 7.04 -22.28
C THR A 962 -19.83 8.47 -21.80
N ALA A 963 -21.04 8.79 -21.34
CA ALA A 963 -21.33 10.11 -20.77
C ALA A 963 -20.45 10.39 -19.54
N GLN A 964 -20.21 9.38 -18.69
CA GLN A 964 -19.36 9.52 -17.52
C GLN A 964 -17.89 9.75 -17.91
N LEU A 965 -17.32 8.91 -18.77
CA LEU A 965 -15.93 9.04 -19.22
C LEU A 965 -15.66 10.38 -19.91
N THR A 966 -16.61 10.86 -20.73
CA THR A 966 -16.53 12.18 -21.36
C THR A 966 -16.56 13.30 -20.32
N LYS A 967 -17.40 13.16 -19.29
CA LYS A 967 -17.48 14.12 -18.19
C LYS A 967 -16.20 14.14 -17.36
N ASP A 968 -15.64 12.98 -17.02
CA ASP A 968 -14.40 12.87 -16.24
C ASP A 968 -13.22 13.47 -17.00
N ALA A 969 -13.14 13.23 -18.32
CA ALA A 969 -12.16 13.89 -19.18
C ALA A 969 -12.30 15.43 -19.16
N PHE A 970 -13.53 15.93 -19.23
CA PHE A 970 -13.80 17.37 -19.19
C PHE A 970 -13.50 17.99 -17.82
N GLU A 971 -13.87 17.34 -16.72
CA GLU A 971 -13.61 17.79 -15.35
C GLU A 971 -12.12 17.82 -15.02
N ARG A 972 -11.33 16.83 -15.50
CA ARG A 972 -9.87 16.86 -15.40
C ARG A 972 -9.27 18.09 -16.09
N ALA A 973 -9.92 18.57 -17.15
CA ALA A 973 -9.50 19.77 -17.88
C ALA A 973 -10.06 21.08 -17.26
N ARG A 974 -10.82 21.01 -16.16
CA ARG A 974 -11.44 22.18 -15.54
C ARG A 974 -10.39 23.20 -15.09
N GLY A 975 -10.58 24.45 -15.51
CA GLY A 975 -9.62 25.52 -15.34
C GLY A 975 -8.55 25.58 -16.43
N GLY A 976 -8.59 24.73 -17.46
CA GLY A 976 -7.57 24.62 -18.50
C GLY A 976 -8.12 24.21 -19.87
N VAL A 977 -7.35 23.40 -20.61
CA VAL A 977 -7.64 22.99 -21.99
C VAL A 977 -7.88 21.48 -22.07
N LEU A 978 -9.02 21.07 -22.65
CA LEU A 978 -9.29 19.68 -23.04
C LEU A 978 -8.92 19.50 -24.51
N PHE A 979 -7.88 18.72 -24.79
CA PHE A 979 -7.44 18.39 -26.14
C PHE A 979 -7.90 16.98 -26.53
N ILE A 980 -8.67 16.88 -27.61
CA ILE A 980 -9.19 15.61 -28.13
C ILE A 980 -8.52 15.32 -29.47
N ASP A 981 -7.60 14.35 -29.49
CA ASP A 981 -6.93 13.92 -30.72
C ASP A 981 -7.80 12.95 -31.52
N GLU A 982 -7.65 13.01 -32.84
CA GLU A 982 -8.46 12.30 -33.83
C GLU A 982 -9.98 12.34 -33.56
N ALA A 983 -10.50 13.53 -33.23
CA ALA A 983 -11.89 13.72 -32.78
C ALA A 983 -12.94 13.23 -33.80
N TYR A 984 -12.63 13.24 -35.09
CA TYR A 984 -13.49 12.69 -36.14
C TYR A 984 -13.83 11.21 -35.96
N THR A 985 -13.02 10.46 -35.21
CA THR A 985 -13.30 9.07 -34.88
C THR A 985 -14.53 8.94 -33.99
N LEU A 986 -14.95 9.98 -33.27
CA LEU A 986 -16.18 9.98 -32.46
C LEU A 986 -17.45 9.84 -33.32
N THR A 987 -17.44 10.37 -34.55
CA THR A 987 -18.56 10.32 -35.52
C THR A 987 -18.13 9.75 -36.89
N PRO A 988 -17.90 8.43 -37.03
CA PRO A 988 -17.47 7.83 -38.29
C PRO A 988 -18.53 7.97 -39.40
N ARG A 989 -18.14 8.42 -40.61
CA ARG A 989 -19.06 8.56 -41.76
C ARG A 989 -19.59 7.18 -42.20
N GLY A 990 -20.91 6.99 -42.16
CA GLY A 990 -21.59 5.80 -42.72
C GLY A 990 -21.81 4.61 -41.79
N GLY A 991 -21.48 4.72 -40.49
CA GLY A 991 -21.73 3.66 -39.51
C GLY A 991 -23.20 3.62 -39.06
N THR A 992 -23.95 2.59 -39.46
CA THR A 992 -25.35 2.38 -39.05
C THR A 992 -25.50 1.75 -37.65
N GLY A 993 -24.69 2.15 -36.64
CA GLY A 993 -24.96 1.68 -35.27
C GLY A 993 -23.82 1.75 -34.24
N ASN A 994 -23.42 2.95 -33.80
CA ASN A 994 -22.70 3.08 -32.53
C ASN A 994 -23.16 4.35 -31.79
N ASP A 995 -24.28 4.24 -31.05
CA ASP A 995 -24.87 5.30 -30.23
C ASP A 995 -23.86 5.92 -29.24
N PHE A 996 -22.84 5.16 -28.82
CA PHE A 996 -21.86 5.60 -27.82
C PHE A 996 -20.98 6.77 -28.29
N GLY A 997 -20.57 6.80 -29.55
CA GLY A 997 -19.74 7.92 -30.05
C GLY A 997 -20.51 9.23 -30.08
N GLN A 998 -21.80 9.15 -30.43
CA GLN A 998 -22.70 10.28 -30.45
C GLN A 998 -23.03 10.75 -29.03
N GLU A 999 -23.22 9.82 -28.09
CA GLU A 999 -23.43 10.10 -26.66
C GLU A 999 -22.25 10.91 -26.06
N ALA A 1000 -21.01 10.62 -26.45
CA ALA A 1000 -19.84 11.40 -26.05
C ALA A 1000 -19.91 12.84 -26.59
N VAL A 1001 -20.22 13.00 -27.87
CA VAL A 1001 -20.34 14.34 -28.50
C VAL A 1001 -21.45 15.16 -27.84
N ASP A 1002 -22.61 14.56 -27.58
CA ASP A 1002 -23.75 15.24 -26.97
C ASP A 1002 -23.44 15.67 -25.52
N THR A 1003 -22.75 14.81 -24.77
CA THR A 1003 -22.29 15.11 -23.42
C THR A 1003 -21.26 16.24 -23.42
N LEU A 1004 -20.26 16.17 -24.31
CA LEU A 1004 -19.22 17.18 -24.47
C LEU A 1004 -19.84 18.54 -24.83
N MET A 1005 -20.79 18.58 -25.76
CA MET A 1005 -21.48 19.81 -26.14
C MET A 1005 -22.24 20.46 -24.99
N LYS A 1006 -22.89 19.65 -24.13
CA LYS A 1006 -23.57 20.15 -22.94
C LYS A 1006 -22.57 20.78 -21.96
N LEU A 1007 -21.47 20.10 -21.68
CA LEU A 1007 -20.44 20.59 -20.76
C LEU A 1007 -19.73 21.85 -21.28
N MET A 1008 -19.48 21.93 -22.59
CA MET A 1008 -18.94 23.13 -23.24
C MET A 1008 -19.85 24.35 -23.09
N GLU A 1009 -21.18 24.15 -23.05
CA GLU A 1009 -22.13 25.24 -22.83
C GLU A 1009 -22.15 25.66 -21.35
N ASP A 1010 -22.24 24.69 -20.45
CA ASP A 1010 -22.37 24.92 -19.01
C ASP A 1010 -21.08 25.53 -18.41
N HIS A 1011 -19.90 25.23 -18.97
CA HIS A 1011 -18.58 25.60 -18.44
C HIS A 1011 -17.69 26.37 -19.43
N ARG A 1012 -18.30 27.17 -20.31
CA ARG A 1012 -17.64 27.93 -21.39
C ARG A 1012 -16.51 28.90 -20.97
N ASP A 1013 -16.52 29.37 -19.73
CA ASP A 1013 -15.52 30.30 -19.19
C ASP A 1013 -14.51 29.57 -18.26
N GLU A 1014 -14.64 28.26 -18.11
CA GLU A 1014 -13.81 27.42 -17.23
C GLU A 1014 -12.96 26.39 -17.98
N VAL A 1015 -13.37 26.00 -19.20
CA VAL A 1015 -12.68 25.00 -20.03
C VAL A 1015 -12.66 25.42 -21.48
N VAL A 1016 -11.49 25.33 -22.11
CA VAL A 1016 -11.37 25.42 -23.57
C VAL A 1016 -11.15 24.03 -24.18
N VAL A 1017 -12.13 23.54 -24.92
CA VAL A 1017 -11.99 22.34 -25.74
C VAL A 1017 -11.29 22.63 -27.07
N ILE A 1018 -10.25 21.84 -27.39
CA ILE A 1018 -9.57 21.79 -28.68
C ILE A 1018 -9.77 20.41 -29.29
N VAL A 1019 -10.30 20.34 -30.50
CA VAL A 1019 -10.46 19.08 -31.24
C VAL A 1019 -9.46 19.02 -32.39
N ALA A 1020 -8.73 17.92 -32.51
CA ALA A 1020 -7.66 17.76 -33.51
C ALA A 1020 -7.92 16.60 -34.47
N GLY A 1021 -7.44 16.74 -35.71
CA GLY A 1021 -7.52 15.67 -36.72
C GLY A 1021 -7.10 16.12 -38.12
N TYR A 1022 -7.33 15.25 -39.10
CA TYR A 1022 -7.10 15.55 -40.52
C TYR A 1022 -8.15 16.55 -41.06
N ALA A 1023 -7.74 17.44 -41.96
CA ALA A 1023 -8.58 18.55 -42.42
C ALA A 1023 -9.93 18.08 -43.02
N ASP A 1024 -9.90 17.08 -43.91
CA ASP A 1024 -11.10 16.59 -44.60
C ASP A 1024 -12.07 15.84 -43.66
N GLU A 1025 -11.54 15.10 -42.70
CA GLU A 1025 -12.30 14.37 -41.69
C GLU A 1025 -12.88 15.29 -40.63
N MET A 1026 -12.12 16.30 -40.19
CA MET A 1026 -12.61 17.30 -39.24
C MET A 1026 -13.74 18.13 -39.81
N GLN A 1027 -13.72 18.43 -41.12
CA GLN A 1027 -14.89 19.03 -41.76
C GLN A 1027 -16.12 18.12 -41.65
N GLY A 1028 -15.95 16.81 -41.85
CA GLY A 1028 -17.03 15.82 -41.65
C GLY A 1028 -17.54 15.71 -40.22
N PHE A 1029 -16.65 15.82 -39.24
CA PHE A 1029 -16.99 15.85 -37.82
C PHE A 1029 -17.84 17.09 -37.48
N LEU A 1030 -17.46 18.27 -37.96
CA LEU A 1030 -18.22 19.50 -37.73
C LEU A 1030 -19.58 19.49 -38.43
N ASP A 1031 -19.65 18.93 -39.64
CA ASP A 1031 -20.90 18.82 -40.40
C ASP A 1031 -21.87 17.78 -39.81
N SER A 1032 -21.39 16.90 -38.91
CA SER A 1032 -22.21 15.85 -38.29
C SER A 1032 -23.28 16.37 -37.33
N ASN A 1033 -23.03 17.53 -36.70
CA ASN A 1033 -23.94 18.15 -35.75
C ASN A 1033 -23.86 19.69 -35.85
N PRO A 1034 -24.97 20.40 -36.16
CA PRO A 1034 -25.00 21.87 -36.19
C PRO A 1034 -24.52 22.54 -34.88
N GLY A 1035 -24.64 21.85 -33.75
CA GLY A 1035 -24.15 22.30 -32.45
C GLY A 1035 -22.62 22.34 -32.33
N LEU A 1036 -21.91 21.49 -33.07
CA LEU A 1036 -20.44 21.50 -33.16
C LEU A 1036 -19.97 22.69 -34.01
N ALA A 1037 -20.54 22.88 -35.20
CA ALA A 1037 -20.16 23.98 -36.09
C ALA A 1037 -20.36 25.37 -35.46
N SER A 1038 -21.37 25.52 -34.59
CA SER A 1038 -21.61 26.77 -33.86
C SER A 1038 -20.63 27.03 -32.70
N ARG A 1039 -20.19 25.97 -32.00
CA ARG A 1039 -19.25 26.08 -30.86
C ARG A 1039 -17.79 26.11 -31.31
N PHE A 1040 -17.44 25.39 -32.36
CA PHE A 1040 -16.11 25.36 -32.98
C PHE A 1040 -16.05 26.29 -34.20
N SER A 1041 -16.18 27.60 -33.94
CA SER A 1041 -16.24 28.61 -35.00
C SER A 1041 -14.88 28.96 -35.64
N ARG A 1042 -13.78 28.40 -35.13
CA ARG A 1042 -12.41 28.72 -35.56
C ARG A 1042 -11.57 27.46 -35.72
N SER A 1043 -10.67 27.51 -36.69
CA SER A 1043 -9.73 26.43 -36.96
C SER A 1043 -8.30 26.97 -37.09
N VAL A 1044 -7.35 26.17 -36.64
CA VAL A 1044 -5.91 26.35 -36.76
C VAL A 1044 -5.36 25.30 -37.72
N VAL A 1045 -4.78 25.73 -38.84
CA VAL A 1045 -4.26 24.81 -39.87
C VAL A 1045 -2.77 24.55 -39.67
N PHE A 1046 -2.41 23.26 -39.60
CA PHE A 1046 -1.04 22.79 -39.48
C PHE A 1046 -0.59 22.10 -40.77
N GLU A 1047 0.41 22.67 -41.44
CA GLU A 1047 0.98 22.12 -42.67
C GLU A 1047 2.14 21.16 -42.38
N HIS A 1048 2.54 20.35 -43.38
CA HIS A 1048 3.77 19.56 -43.29
C HIS A 1048 4.99 20.48 -43.15
N TYR A 1049 5.95 20.10 -42.32
CA TYR A 1049 7.23 20.82 -42.23
C TYR A 1049 7.99 20.72 -43.55
N THR A 1050 8.62 21.80 -43.99
CA THR A 1050 9.54 21.77 -45.13
C THR A 1050 10.78 20.94 -44.82
N ASP A 1051 11.54 20.54 -45.85
CA ASP A 1051 12.79 19.79 -45.66
C ASP A 1051 13.79 20.58 -44.78
N GLU A 1052 13.92 21.88 -45.04
CA GLU A 1052 14.75 22.79 -44.23
C GLU A 1052 14.28 22.91 -42.77
N GLU A 1053 12.97 22.84 -42.54
CA GLU A 1053 12.41 22.84 -41.18
C GLU A 1053 12.69 21.54 -40.44
N LEU A 1054 12.60 20.38 -41.11
CA LEU A 1054 12.95 19.10 -40.51
C LEU A 1054 14.43 19.00 -40.16
N VAL A 1055 15.33 19.50 -41.02
CA VAL A 1055 16.77 19.59 -40.70
C VAL A 1055 17.00 20.45 -39.46
N ARG A 1056 16.35 21.62 -39.37
CA ARG A 1056 16.43 22.49 -38.19
C ARG A 1056 15.88 21.81 -36.93
N ILE A 1057 14.81 21.02 -37.04
CA ILE A 1057 14.26 20.25 -35.92
C ILE A 1057 15.25 19.20 -35.42
N VAL A 1058 15.87 18.43 -36.33
CA VAL A 1058 16.92 17.45 -35.95
C VAL A 1058 18.11 18.16 -35.30
N GLY A 1059 18.56 19.29 -35.86
CA GLY A 1059 19.63 20.10 -35.27
C GLY A 1059 19.30 20.54 -33.85
N SER A 1060 18.13 21.14 -33.64
CA SER A 1060 17.69 21.58 -32.32
C SER A 1060 17.56 20.44 -31.31
N LEU A 1061 17.09 19.25 -31.74
CA LEU A 1061 17.01 18.07 -30.89
C LEU A 1061 18.40 17.49 -30.56
N SER A 1062 19.32 17.54 -31.52
CA SER A 1062 20.71 17.08 -31.34
C SER A 1062 21.44 17.95 -30.32
N ASP A 1063 21.34 19.28 -30.46
CA ASP A 1063 21.97 20.24 -29.54
C ASP A 1063 21.48 20.05 -28.10
N LYS A 1064 20.17 19.86 -27.91
CA LYS A 1064 19.57 19.58 -26.59
C LYS A 1064 20.02 18.25 -25.99
N ALA A 1065 20.29 17.26 -26.84
CA ALA A 1065 20.79 15.95 -26.42
C ALA A 1065 22.33 15.92 -26.26
N GLY A 1066 23.01 17.07 -26.41
CA GLY A 1066 24.46 17.18 -26.27
C GLY A 1066 25.26 16.68 -27.48
N TYR A 1067 24.60 16.52 -28.64
CA TYR A 1067 25.25 16.11 -29.88
C TYR A 1067 25.46 17.30 -30.82
N VAL A 1068 26.59 17.27 -31.53
CA VAL A 1068 26.95 18.24 -32.56
C VAL A 1068 26.81 17.58 -33.93
N CYS A 1069 26.04 18.22 -34.81
CA CYS A 1069 25.89 17.83 -36.22
C CYS A 1069 26.76 18.75 -37.11
N PRO A 1070 27.88 18.26 -37.67
CA PRO A 1070 28.68 19.01 -38.64
C PRO A 1070 27.86 19.42 -39.88
N PRO A 1071 28.29 20.46 -40.62
CA PRO A 1071 27.59 20.94 -41.82
C PRO A 1071 27.31 19.83 -42.85
N GLU A 1072 28.23 18.88 -43.00
CA GLU A 1072 28.09 17.75 -43.91
C GLU A 1072 26.94 16.81 -43.49
N THR A 1073 26.72 16.64 -42.18
CA THR A 1073 25.61 15.83 -41.63
C THR A 1073 24.27 16.53 -41.87
N LEU A 1074 24.22 17.86 -41.73
CA LEU A 1074 23.03 18.64 -42.03
C LEU A 1074 22.66 18.60 -43.51
N SER A 1075 23.65 18.60 -44.42
CA SER A 1075 23.42 18.38 -45.86
C SER A 1075 22.85 16.99 -46.15
N ALA A 1076 23.41 15.93 -45.53
CA ALA A 1076 22.90 14.57 -45.69
C ALA A 1076 21.46 14.40 -45.16
N LEU A 1077 21.11 15.08 -44.07
CA LEU A 1077 19.73 15.13 -43.57
C LEU A 1077 18.79 15.83 -44.55
N GLY A 1078 19.24 16.91 -45.21
CA GLY A 1078 18.47 17.60 -46.24
C GLY A 1078 18.16 16.69 -47.43
N GLU A 1079 19.14 15.93 -47.92
CA GLU A 1079 18.96 14.95 -48.99
C GLU A 1079 17.99 13.84 -48.60
N LEU A 1080 18.10 13.32 -47.36
CA LEU A 1080 17.19 12.32 -46.83
C LEU A 1080 15.74 12.84 -46.79
N PHE A 1081 15.50 14.03 -46.24
CA PHE A 1081 14.15 14.57 -46.12
C PHE A 1081 13.53 14.91 -47.48
N ALA A 1082 14.32 15.40 -48.44
CA ALA A 1082 13.88 15.65 -49.81
C ALA A 1082 13.47 14.36 -50.56
N ALA A 1083 14.03 13.21 -50.17
CA ALA A 1083 13.74 11.92 -50.78
C ALA A 1083 12.46 11.25 -50.25
N VAL A 1084 11.88 11.72 -49.14
CA VAL A 1084 10.69 11.09 -48.53
C VAL A 1084 9.39 11.77 -48.99
N PRO A 1085 8.44 11.01 -49.60
CA PRO A 1085 7.14 11.56 -49.99
C PRO A 1085 6.36 12.12 -48.80
N ARG A 1086 5.77 13.31 -48.96
CA ARG A 1086 4.90 13.93 -47.94
C ARG A 1086 3.44 13.52 -48.14
N ASP A 1087 3.15 12.27 -47.84
CA ASP A 1087 1.80 11.73 -47.86
C ASP A 1087 1.08 11.92 -46.52
N ARG A 1088 -0.16 11.43 -46.44
CA ARG A 1088 -1.05 11.58 -45.28
C ARG A 1088 -0.56 10.87 -44.01
N SER A 1089 0.32 9.87 -44.18
CA SER A 1089 0.96 9.09 -43.10
C SER A 1089 2.29 9.68 -42.65
N PHE A 1090 2.81 10.69 -43.35
CA PHE A 1090 4.12 11.25 -43.05
C PHE A 1090 4.17 11.90 -41.64
N GLY A 1091 5.02 11.35 -40.77
CA GLY A 1091 5.08 11.67 -39.34
C GLY A 1091 5.75 13.00 -38.95
N ASN A 1092 6.20 13.83 -39.90
CA ASN A 1092 6.74 15.18 -39.64
C ASN A 1092 7.79 15.23 -38.51
N GLY A 1093 7.56 15.99 -37.43
CA GLY A 1093 8.49 16.10 -36.30
C GLY A 1093 8.73 14.75 -35.59
N ARG A 1094 7.77 13.81 -35.64
CA ARG A 1094 7.97 12.44 -35.15
C ARG A 1094 8.98 11.70 -36.02
N PHE A 1095 8.92 11.90 -37.34
CA PHE A 1095 9.91 11.34 -38.26
C PHE A 1095 11.31 11.93 -38.03
N ALA A 1096 11.42 13.25 -37.82
CA ALA A 1096 12.69 13.89 -37.47
C ALA A 1096 13.31 13.32 -36.17
N ARG A 1097 12.50 13.09 -35.12
CA ARG A 1097 12.97 12.45 -33.88
C ARG A 1097 13.46 11.02 -34.11
N GLN A 1098 12.72 10.23 -34.88
CA GLN A 1098 13.10 8.86 -35.23
C GLN A 1098 14.41 8.81 -36.03
N VAL A 1099 14.62 9.78 -36.93
CA VAL A 1099 15.89 9.93 -37.66
C VAL A 1099 17.04 10.18 -36.69
N LEU A 1100 16.88 11.09 -35.71
CA LEU A 1100 17.89 11.35 -34.68
C LEU A 1100 18.19 10.11 -33.82
N GLU A 1101 17.17 9.40 -33.35
CA GLU A 1101 17.34 8.16 -32.58
C GLU A 1101 18.13 7.10 -33.38
N THR A 1102 17.86 7.02 -34.67
CA THR A 1102 18.59 6.12 -35.59
C THR A 1102 20.04 6.58 -35.75
N MET A 1103 20.29 7.88 -35.86
CA MET A 1103 21.65 8.44 -35.93
C MET A 1103 22.45 8.13 -34.66
N ILE A 1104 21.87 8.32 -33.47
CA ILE A 1104 22.51 8.00 -32.19
C ILE A 1104 22.83 6.50 -32.11
N THR A 1105 21.89 5.64 -32.51
CA THR A 1105 22.09 4.18 -32.54
C THR A 1105 23.24 3.78 -33.48
N ARG A 1106 23.32 4.40 -34.66
CA ARG A 1106 24.40 4.16 -35.63
C ARG A 1106 25.74 4.68 -35.14
N GLN A 1107 25.77 5.83 -34.48
CA GLN A 1107 26.95 6.41 -33.86
C GLN A 1107 27.49 5.48 -32.75
N ALA A 1108 26.63 4.96 -31.87
CA ALA A 1108 27.02 3.97 -30.86
C ALA A 1108 27.62 2.70 -31.50
N GLY A 1109 27.01 2.21 -32.59
CA GLY A 1109 27.55 1.09 -33.37
C GLY A 1109 28.91 1.39 -34.01
N ARG A 1110 29.11 2.62 -34.51
CA ARG A 1110 30.39 3.09 -35.06
C ARG A 1110 31.47 3.16 -33.99
N LEU A 1111 31.18 3.79 -32.85
CA LEU A 1111 32.11 3.99 -31.75
C LEU A 1111 32.49 2.67 -31.06
N SER A 1112 31.59 1.67 -31.02
CA SER A 1112 31.88 0.34 -30.47
C SER A 1112 33.03 -0.42 -31.17
N ARG A 1113 33.44 0.02 -32.36
CA ARG A 1113 34.49 -0.61 -33.18
C ARG A 1113 35.81 0.17 -33.16
N LEU A 1114 35.89 1.25 -32.39
CA LEU A 1114 37.03 2.14 -32.27
C LEU A 1114 37.43 2.22 -30.79
N ASP A 1115 38.74 2.31 -30.51
CA ASP A 1115 39.22 2.74 -29.18
C ASP A 1115 39.06 4.26 -29.12
N VAL A 1116 37.99 4.73 -28.49
CA VAL A 1116 37.63 6.15 -28.41
C VAL A 1116 38.06 6.70 -27.05
N ASP A 1117 39.16 7.46 -27.04
CA ASP A 1117 39.70 8.11 -25.84
C ASP A 1117 39.29 9.60 -25.71
N ASP A 1118 38.64 10.17 -26.73
CA ASP A 1118 38.26 11.59 -26.78
C ASP A 1118 36.75 11.80 -26.58
N VAL A 1119 36.39 12.54 -25.53
CA VAL A 1119 35.00 12.91 -25.18
C VAL A 1119 34.32 13.68 -26.30
N ALA A 1120 35.08 14.42 -27.11
CA ALA A 1120 34.53 15.14 -28.26
C ALA A 1120 33.92 14.19 -29.31
N GLU A 1121 34.50 13.00 -29.51
CA GLU A 1121 33.99 12.01 -30.47
C GLU A 1121 32.65 11.39 -30.05
N LEU A 1122 32.41 11.30 -28.73
CA LEU A 1122 31.14 10.82 -28.17
C LEU A 1122 29.96 11.76 -28.48
N SER A 1123 30.26 13.04 -28.75
CA SER A 1123 29.26 14.08 -29.05
C SER A 1123 29.01 14.29 -30.55
N LEU A 1124 29.78 13.68 -31.45
CA LEU A 1124 29.69 13.97 -32.90
C LEU A 1124 28.80 12.99 -33.66
N LEU A 1125 27.80 13.51 -34.38
CA LEU A 1125 26.97 12.76 -35.34
C LEU A 1125 27.44 13.03 -36.78
N LEU A 1126 28.06 12.04 -37.42
CA LEU A 1126 28.68 12.17 -38.74
C LEU A 1126 27.70 11.84 -39.89
N PRO A 1127 27.99 12.20 -41.15
CA PRO A 1127 27.11 11.93 -42.29
C PRO A 1127 26.79 10.44 -42.45
N GLN A 1128 27.73 9.55 -42.12
CA GLN A 1128 27.54 8.09 -42.14
C GLN A 1128 26.57 7.56 -41.08
N ASP A 1129 26.26 8.35 -40.05
CA ASP A 1129 25.28 8.01 -39.03
C ASP A 1129 23.84 8.30 -39.53
N VAL A 1130 23.67 9.10 -40.60
CA VAL A 1130 22.36 9.36 -41.23
C VAL A 1130 21.82 8.08 -41.89
N PRO A 1131 20.53 7.74 -41.71
CA PRO A 1131 19.87 6.63 -42.41
C PRO A 1131 20.05 6.73 -43.93
N GLY A 1132 20.56 5.68 -44.58
CA GLY A 1132 20.59 5.60 -46.05
C GLY A 1132 19.28 5.01 -46.59
N ASP A 1133 18.89 5.40 -47.81
CA ASP A 1133 17.70 5.19 -48.69
C ASP A 1133 16.70 4.02 -48.47
N ARG A 1134 16.82 3.19 -47.45
CA ARG A 1134 15.82 2.19 -47.04
C ARG A 1134 15.37 2.48 -45.62
N VAL A 1135 14.29 3.25 -45.50
CA VAL A 1135 13.43 3.20 -44.32
C VAL A 1135 12.89 1.76 -44.22
N PRO A 1136 13.04 1.06 -43.07
CA PRO A 1136 12.51 -0.29 -42.91
C PRO A 1136 10.98 -0.29 -43.07
N ASP A 1137 10.45 -1.22 -43.87
CA ASP A 1137 9.02 -1.50 -43.94
C ASP A 1137 8.48 -1.81 -42.54
N GLY A 1138 7.54 -1.00 -42.04
CA GLY A 1138 6.88 -1.26 -40.76
C GLY A 1138 6.37 -0.08 -39.95
N VAL A 1139 6.42 1.16 -40.47
CA VAL A 1139 5.77 2.31 -39.81
C VAL A 1139 4.85 3.00 -40.82
N ALA A 1140 3.74 2.32 -41.13
CA ALA A 1140 2.57 2.90 -41.76
C ALA A 1140 1.53 3.21 -40.69
#